data_AF-A0A850M7W3-F1
#
_entry.id   AF-A0A850M7W3-F1
#
_cell.length_a   1.000
_cell.length_b   1.000
_cell.length_c   1.000
_cell.angle_alpha   90.00
_cell.angle_beta   90.00
_cell.angle_gamma   90.00
#
_symmetry.space_group_name_H-M   'P 1'
#
loop_
_entity.id
_entity.type
_entity.pdbx_description
1 polymer ?
#
loop_
_entity_poly.entity_id
_entity_poly.type
_entity_poly.pdbx_seq_one_letter_code
_entity_poly.pdbx_strand_id
1 'polypeptide(L)'
;MDDLRNISQLALEILKLAEEMTKSKSLNVDALYREAKKGLNYMYSDQEINQTIYELILKKIIIPDKRIVKTQVLANGNREAIYKYIVNHPGAHLREIRDKLNLQPHVTSIHLKVLENFEYIYRKMYLKYRVYFPSDFIRENEDVLLALKNEKAEKIFLTIHQRIELSLIELKTTLAETISSKMVDYHLEPLISCGLITNYTQDGKPFLKINEETFEKAERYLKPIIEGVEVALPMAEKLGVKRAYDYVGGDVRFKVVVENKSKDPIRGISVLLDVKEQFTVKDPSQKVTVLEPEESRGVDFYLTPLACGKSKIHGTVSFLDPQGQEVSSDINPVLVQIKCPLVTPRIFKLLEVLKMKDRFQLSHAEIPYQGITQLNAFRIARDQVSSLDMSEIGGDGGDEGEDFSVLFSGIAKVTDNPLLVDLNVDPNKINIDVYMGDLRQATGFLAYIKNLINVALSYSQQISTSIEKIRSMIFNAFEFSSRLTELFEFCFDLESLDDVLLLLKELRIKSQSYFADLKLAEGLDKWFGKLEPLQGQEVYARTYLNLQYDIQKWLEAVITYAETNAQIYYESGVDQYTQDEIGAGIYKLKDDLKRKAIAYFKKILFSLMLIHSETGLTLYSHNFATQTTDADLISGFLSAIQGFGMEVSHQETKMKRLSYEHFEIELSDGSLTMAALITSGLPNQLTSAALREYILRFEARFRPQLETFSGNVSQFATAEELVQSVFLMKR
;
A
#
# COMPACT_ATOMS: atom_id res chain seq x y z
N MET A 1 -6.35 16.40 1.51
CA MET A 1 -7.51 17.14 2.07
C MET A 1 -7.81 16.73 3.51
N ASP A 2 -7.20 15.66 4.01
CA ASP A 2 -7.36 15.19 5.40
C ASP A 2 -6.65 16.06 6.45
N ASP A 3 -5.63 16.84 6.08
CA ASP A 3 -4.91 17.73 7.02
C ASP A 3 -5.80 18.77 7.73
N LEU A 4 -6.96 19.12 7.15
CA LEU A 4 -7.89 20.09 7.72
C LEU A 4 -9.06 19.44 8.48
N ARG A 5 -9.21 18.10 8.40
CA ARG A 5 -10.32 17.38 9.05
C ARG A 5 -10.05 17.09 10.53
N ASN A 6 -8.78 17.11 10.95
CA ASN A 6 -8.32 16.83 12.32
C ASN A 6 -7.45 17.96 12.90
N ILE A 7 -7.90 19.22 12.80
CA ILE A 7 -7.23 20.37 13.45
C ILE A 7 -7.92 20.72 14.77
N SER A 8 -7.13 21.02 15.80
CA SER A 8 -7.64 21.41 17.12
C SER A 8 -8.37 22.76 17.05
N GLN A 9 -9.22 23.04 18.04
CA GLN A 9 -9.91 24.33 18.15
C GLN A 9 -8.91 25.51 18.19
N LEU A 10 -7.82 25.38 18.94
CA LEU A 10 -6.73 26.34 18.99
C LEU A 10 -6.09 26.57 17.61
N ALA A 11 -5.85 25.50 16.85
CA ALA A 11 -5.31 25.59 15.50
C ALA A 11 -6.26 26.32 14.54
N LEU A 12 -7.57 26.11 14.67
CA LEU A 12 -8.59 26.80 13.88
C LEU A 12 -8.61 28.30 14.17
N GLU A 13 -8.49 28.69 15.44
CA GLU A 13 -8.48 30.10 15.86
C GLU A 13 -7.21 30.83 15.39
N ILE A 14 -6.05 30.20 15.54
CA ILE A 14 -4.77 30.71 15.01
C ILE A 14 -4.82 30.82 13.48
N LEU A 15 -5.43 29.85 12.80
CA LEU A 15 -5.58 29.88 11.34
C LEU A 15 -6.44 31.06 10.88
N LYS A 16 -7.56 31.38 11.56
CA LYS A 16 -8.37 32.57 11.27
C LYS A 16 -7.57 33.86 11.43
N LEU A 17 -6.78 33.97 12.50
CA LEU A 17 -5.88 35.12 12.68
C LEU A 17 -4.88 35.24 11.53
N ALA A 18 -4.31 34.13 11.08
CA ALA A 18 -3.41 34.11 9.94
C ALA A 18 -4.11 34.53 8.63
N GLU A 19 -5.34 34.06 8.39
CA GLU A 19 -6.18 34.47 7.24
C GLU A 19 -6.49 35.97 7.23
N GLU A 20 -6.69 36.57 8.41
CA GLU A 20 -6.97 37.99 8.56
C GLU A 20 -5.72 38.82 8.25
N MET A 21 -4.57 38.39 8.75
CA MET A 21 -3.30 39.06 8.54
C MET A 21 -2.86 39.05 7.07
N THR A 22 -3.07 37.93 6.37
CA THR A 22 -2.63 37.74 4.99
C THR A 22 -3.38 38.61 3.97
N LYS A 23 -4.53 39.19 4.36
CA LYS A 23 -5.28 40.17 3.55
C LYS A 23 -4.50 41.46 3.31
N SER A 24 -3.67 41.88 4.27
CA SER A 24 -2.99 43.19 4.23
C SER A 24 -1.48 43.11 4.07
N LYS A 25 -0.83 42.04 4.57
CA LYS A 25 0.63 41.88 4.58
C LYS A 25 1.04 40.41 4.47
N SER A 26 2.32 40.15 4.23
CA SER A 26 2.87 38.80 4.33
C SER A 26 2.79 38.28 5.77
N LEU A 27 2.59 36.98 5.92
CA LEU A 27 2.45 36.34 7.23
C LEU A 27 3.79 36.36 7.99
N ASN A 28 3.87 37.17 9.03
CA ASN A 28 5.01 37.23 9.94
C ASN A 28 4.67 36.45 11.22
N VAL A 29 5.51 35.46 11.55
CA VAL A 29 5.25 34.50 12.64
C VAL A 29 5.23 35.19 14.01
N ASP A 30 6.13 36.14 14.27
CA ASP A 30 6.17 36.87 15.54
C ASP A 30 4.96 37.79 15.74
N ALA A 31 4.47 38.39 14.65
CA ALA A 31 3.25 39.18 14.66
C ALA A 31 2.03 38.28 14.88
N LEU A 32 1.98 37.10 14.25
CA LEU A 32 0.92 36.12 14.45
C LEU A 32 0.89 35.62 15.89
N TYR A 33 2.05 35.27 16.46
CA TYR A 33 2.18 34.84 17.84
C TYR A 33 1.74 35.94 18.81
N ARG A 34 2.18 37.20 18.61
CA ARG A 34 1.76 38.32 19.46
C ARG A 34 0.24 38.56 19.41
N GLU A 35 -0.36 38.43 18.24
CA GLU A 35 -1.81 38.63 18.07
C GLU A 35 -2.60 37.46 18.67
N ALA A 36 -2.15 36.21 18.44
CA ALA A 36 -2.72 35.03 19.07
C ALA A 36 -2.60 35.10 20.59
N LYS A 37 -1.46 35.54 21.13
CA LYS A 37 -1.27 35.74 22.58
C LYS A 37 -2.21 36.79 23.14
N LYS A 38 -2.38 37.95 22.48
CA LYS A 38 -3.36 38.95 22.93
C LYS A 38 -4.79 38.41 22.93
N GLY A 39 -5.12 37.62 21.91
CA GLY A 39 -6.48 37.15 21.65
C GLY A 39 -6.86 35.85 22.33
N LEU A 40 -5.92 34.98 22.72
CA LEU A 40 -6.20 33.58 23.13
C LEU A 40 -5.57 33.17 24.47
N ASN A 41 -4.72 34.00 25.07
CA ASN A 41 -4.01 33.71 26.33
C ASN A 41 -4.92 33.62 27.57
N TYR A 42 -6.23 33.82 27.41
CA TYR A 42 -7.21 33.57 28.47
C TYR A 42 -7.70 32.10 28.49
N MET A 43 -7.46 31.32 27.42
CA MET A 43 -7.84 29.90 27.32
C MET A 43 -6.66 28.96 27.15
N TYR A 44 -5.55 29.44 26.57
CA TYR A 44 -4.42 28.61 26.19
C TYR A 44 -3.11 29.24 26.65
N SER A 45 -2.17 28.41 27.07
CA SER A 45 -0.84 28.86 27.49
C SER A 45 0.00 29.36 26.31
N ASP A 46 0.99 30.20 26.61
CA ASP A 46 1.99 30.66 25.64
C ASP A 46 2.68 29.49 24.90
N GLN A 47 2.91 28.38 25.60
CA GLN A 47 3.53 27.18 25.03
C GLN A 47 2.60 26.47 24.04
N GLU A 48 1.32 26.31 24.38
CA GLU A 48 0.31 25.70 23.50
C GLU A 48 0.09 26.51 22.23
N ILE A 49 0.01 27.85 22.35
CA ILE A 49 -0.14 28.76 21.21
C ILE A 49 1.08 28.63 20.28
N ASN A 50 2.29 28.68 20.86
CA ASN A 50 3.52 28.61 20.08
C ASN A 50 3.68 27.25 19.39
N GLN A 51 3.46 26.15 20.11
CA GLN A 51 3.49 24.79 19.58
C GLN A 51 2.50 24.62 18.43
N THR A 52 1.27 25.13 18.58
CA THR A 52 0.25 25.05 17.53
C THR A 52 0.62 25.85 16.28
N ILE A 53 1.22 27.04 16.42
CA ILE A 53 1.73 27.81 15.28
C ILE A 53 2.81 27.00 14.53
N TYR A 54 3.73 26.37 15.25
CA TYR A 54 4.75 25.51 14.63
C TYR A 54 4.15 24.29 13.95
N GLU A 55 3.15 23.64 14.53
CA GLU A 55 2.44 22.52 13.90
C GLU A 55 1.76 22.93 12.59
N LEU A 56 1.12 24.11 12.55
CA LEU A 56 0.52 24.65 11.33
C LEU A 56 1.57 24.96 10.25
N ILE A 57 2.78 25.40 10.64
CA ILE A 57 3.92 25.60 9.72
C ILE A 57 4.43 24.26 9.19
N LEU A 58 4.63 23.27 10.08
CA LEU A 58 5.13 21.94 9.71
C LEU A 58 4.20 21.22 8.73
N LYS A 59 2.87 21.33 8.93
CA LYS A 59 1.84 20.80 8.02
C LYS A 59 1.64 21.66 6.75
N LYS A 60 2.44 22.72 6.58
CA LYS A 60 2.32 23.75 5.54
C LYS A 60 0.90 24.29 5.39
N ILE A 61 0.15 24.35 6.50
CA ILE A 61 -1.17 24.99 6.55
C ILE A 61 -0.98 26.52 6.49
N ILE A 62 0.06 27.00 7.16
CA ILE A 62 0.56 28.37 7.02
C ILE A 62 2.01 28.33 6.57
N ILE A 63 2.44 29.33 5.79
CA ILE A 63 3.84 29.43 5.34
C ILE A 63 4.31 30.86 5.63
N PRO A 64 5.43 31.03 6.38
CA PRO A 64 6.01 32.35 6.63
C PRO A 64 6.25 33.13 5.34
N ASP A 65 6.08 34.45 5.41
CA ASP A 65 6.28 35.42 4.33
C ASP A 65 5.34 35.24 3.11
N LYS A 66 4.34 34.36 3.18
CA LYS A 66 3.29 34.25 2.16
C LYS A 66 2.08 35.09 2.54
N ARG A 67 1.36 35.55 1.51
CA ARG A 67 0.10 36.31 1.62
C ARG A 67 -1.13 35.41 1.47
N ILE A 68 -0.99 34.13 1.77
CA ILE A 68 -2.05 33.14 1.63
C ILE A 68 -1.78 31.99 2.59
N VAL A 69 -2.84 31.32 3.05
CA VAL A 69 -2.79 30.08 3.83
C VAL A 69 -3.49 28.94 3.09
N LYS A 70 -3.30 27.68 3.51
CA LYS A 70 -3.74 26.47 2.78
C LYS A 70 -5.24 26.47 2.46
N THR A 71 -6.09 26.89 3.39
CA THR A 71 -7.56 27.02 3.20
C THR A 71 -7.95 27.96 2.06
N GLN A 72 -7.14 28.99 1.78
CA GLN A 72 -7.40 29.97 0.73
C GLN A 72 -6.80 29.57 -0.64
N VAL A 73 -5.99 28.50 -0.70
CA VAL A 73 -5.29 28.10 -1.93
C VAL A 73 -6.29 27.72 -3.02
N LEU A 74 -7.21 26.79 -2.74
CA LEU A 74 -8.19 26.35 -3.73
C LEU A 74 -9.39 27.32 -3.91
N ALA A 75 -9.49 28.39 -3.11
CA ALA A 75 -10.52 29.41 -3.29
C ALA A 75 -10.34 30.23 -4.60
N ASN A 76 -9.17 30.13 -5.24
CA ASN A 76 -8.93 30.75 -6.54
C ASN A 76 -9.29 29.78 -7.68
N GLY A 77 -10.20 30.19 -8.55
CA GLY A 77 -10.72 29.34 -9.64
C GLY A 77 -9.65 28.77 -10.57
N ASN A 78 -8.57 29.52 -10.87
CA ASN A 78 -7.47 28.99 -11.70
C ASN A 78 -6.69 27.89 -10.97
N ARG A 79 -6.38 28.08 -9.68
CA ARG A 79 -5.67 27.06 -8.87
C ARG A 79 -6.52 25.81 -8.70
N GLU A 80 -7.83 25.97 -8.47
CA GLU A 80 -8.77 24.87 -8.40
C GLU A 80 -8.85 24.10 -9.72
N ALA A 81 -8.97 24.80 -10.85
CA ALA A 81 -9.01 24.18 -12.17
C ALA A 81 -7.71 23.44 -12.51
N ILE A 82 -6.54 24.03 -12.21
CA ILE A 82 -5.24 23.37 -12.38
C ILE A 82 -5.15 22.11 -11.52
N TYR A 83 -5.52 22.20 -10.24
CA TYR A 83 -5.47 21.05 -9.33
C TYR A 83 -6.39 19.92 -9.80
N LYS A 84 -7.66 20.21 -10.12
CA LYS A 84 -8.61 19.23 -10.67
C LYS A 84 -8.10 18.59 -11.96
N TYR A 85 -7.48 19.38 -12.83
CA TYR A 85 -6.90 18.86 -14.06
C TYR A 85 -5.76 17.88 -13.79
N ILE A 86 -4.85 18.19 -12.86
CA ILE A 86 -3.74 17.31 -12.47
C ILE A 86 -4.23 16.04 -11.77
N VAL A 87 -5.29 16.12 -10.96
CA VAL A 87 -5.94 14.94 -10.36
C VAL A 87 -6.49 13.99 -11.42
N ASN A 88 -7.10 14.53 -12.47
CA ASN A 88 -7.66 13.74 -13.56
C ASN A 88 -6.61 13.33 -14.62
N HIS A 89 -5.46 14.01 -14.66
CA HIS A 89 -4.38 13.74 -15.61
C HIS A 89 -3.02 13.79 -14.87
N PRO A 90 -2.74 12.83 -13.97
CA PRO A 90 -1.45 12.77 -13.28
C PRO A 90 -0.30 12.66 -14.29
N GLY A 91 0.83 13.30 -14.02
CA GLY A 91 1.95 13.37 -14.96
C GLY A 91 1.75 14.39 -16.09
N ALA A 92 0.76 15.28 -15.99
CA ALA A 92 0.58 16.37 -16.94
C ALA A 92 1.75 17.36 -16.91
N HIS A 93 2.19 17.84 -18.08
CA HIS A 93 3.27 18.84 -18.16
C HIS A 93 2.70 20.26 -18.31
N LEU A 94 3.50 21.30 -18.02
CA LEU A 94 3.06 22.71 -18.00
C LEU A 94 2.27 23.12 -19.26
N ARG A 95 2.72 22.71 -20.45
CA ARG A 95 2.05 23.05 -21.73
C ARG A 95 0.66 22.40 -21.88
N GLU A 96 0.45 21.15 -21.48
CA GLU A 96 -0.86 20.48 -21.52
C GLU A 96 -1.85 21.22 -20.60
N ILE A 97 -1.41 21.55 -19.39
CA ILE A 97 -2.23 22.28 -18.40
C ILE A 97 -2.61 23.66 -18.97
N ARG A 98 -1.63 24.36 -19.55
CA ARG A 98 -1.83 25.67 -20.16
C ARG A 98 -2.82 25.62 -21.32
N ASP A 99 -2.61 24.70 -22.25
CA ASP A 99 -3.38 24.59 -23.49
C ASP A 99 -4.81 24.14 -23.20
N LYS A 100 -5.00 23.21 -22.25
CA LYS A 100 -6.34 22.73 -21.86
C LYS A 100 -7.16 23.76 -21.08
N LEU A 101 -6.52 24.52 -20.20
CA LEU A 101 -7.19 25.51 -19.35
C LEU A 101 -7.18 26.93 -19.95
N ASN A 102 -6.61 27.10 -21.14
CA ASN A 102 -6.47 28.39 -21.82
C ASN A 102 -5.82 29.48 -20.94
N LEU A 103 -4.76 29.12 -20.20
CA LEU A 103 -4.05 30.01 -19.28
C LEU A 103 -2.77 30.58 -19.91
N GLN A 104 -2.29 31.73 -19.41
CA GLN A 104 -0.99 32.25 -19.84
C GLN A 104 0.17 31.53 -19.13
N PRO A 105 1.33 31.29 -19.78
CA PRO A 105 2.44 30.52 -19.20
C PRO A 105 2.91 31.01 -17.82
N HIS A 106 3.03 32.33 -17.65
CA HIS A 106 3.45 32.95 -16.40
C HIS A 106 2.42 32.73 -15.28
N VAL A 107 1.14 32.90 -15.61
CA VAL A 107 0.02 32.69 -14.69
C VAL A 107 -0.05 31.23 -14.24
N THR A 108 0.06 30.28 -15.17
CA THR A 108 0.12 28.84 -14.86
C THR A 108 1.30 28.50 -13.95
N SER A 109 2.49 29.05 -14.22
CA SER A 109 3.69 28.79 -13.42
C SER A 109 3.57 29.31 -11.99
N ILE A 110 3.00 30.50 -11.79
CA ILE A 110 2.74 31.05 -10.44
C ILE A 110 1.77 30.14 -9.69
N HIS A 111 0.67 29.74 -10.30
CA HIS A 111 -0.34 28.89 -9.67
C HIS A 111 0.20 27.50 -9.31
N LEU A 112 0.97 26.87 -10.20
CA LEU A 112 1.66 25.60 -9.93
C LEU A 112 2.62 25.72 -8.75
N LYS A 113 3.41 26.80 -8.68
CA LYS A 113 4.32 27.04 -7.55
C LYS A 113 3.57 27.21 -6.23
N VAL A 114 2.40 27.85 -6.22
CA VAL A 114 1.56 27.96 -5.02
C VAL A 114 1.02 26.58 -4.61
N LEU A 115 0.48 25.80 -5.54
CA LEU A 115 -0.01 24.45 -5.27
C LEU A 115 1.10 23.53 -4.73
N GLU A 116 2.31 23.64 -5.27
CA GLU A 116 3.50 22.90 -4.82
C GLU A 116 3.94 23.33 -3.40
N ASN A 117 3.99 24.65 -3.12
CA ASN A 117 4.37 25.16 -1.80
C ASN A 117 3.44 24.64 -0.68
N PHE A 118 2.15 24.49 -0.98
CA PHE A 118 1.12 24.03 -0.03
C PHE A 118 0.82 22.52 -0.13
N GLU A 119 1.66 21.76 -0.84
CA GLU A 119 1.56 20.30 -0.97
C GLU A 119 0.22 19.81 -1.51
N TYR A 120 -0.40 20.54 -2.43
CA TYR A 120 -1.49 19.98 -3.25
C TYR A 120 -0.96 19.10 -4.39
N ILE A 121 0.23 19.43 -4.90
CA ILE A 121 0.90 18.71 -5.97
C ILE A 121 2.40 18.61 -5.69
N TYR A 122 3.07 17.67 -6.33
CA TYR A 122 4.53 17.67 -6.47
C TYR A 122 4.92 17.62 -7.95
N ARG A 123 6.20 17.86 -8.23
CA ARG A 123 6.77 17.78 -9.58
C ARG A 123 7.87 16.73 -9.66
N LYS A 124 8.00 16.11 -10.84
CA LYS A 124 9.10 15.21 -11.22
C LYS A 124 9.63 15.62 -12.60
N MET A 125 10.90 15.33 -12.86
CA MET A 125 11.46 15.43 -14.21
C MET A 125 11.16 14.14 -14.97
N TYR A 126 10.53 14.26 -16.14
CA TYR A 126 10.33 13.15 -17.07
C TYR A 126 10.84 13.58 -18.45
N LEU A 127 11.88 12.88 -18.93
CA LEU A 127 12.68 13.33 -20.07
C LEU A 127 13.17 14.77 -19.85
N LYS A 128 12.83 15.70 -20.74
CA LYS A 128 13.16 17.14 -20.63
C LYS A 128 12.04 17.98 -20.02
N TYR A 129 10.93 17.37 -19.61
CA TYR A 129 9.74 18.07 -19.16
C TYR A 129 9.56 17.95 -17.64
N ARG A 130 8.97 18.99 -17.05
CA ARG A 130 8.46 18.95 -15.67
C ARG A 130 7.01 18.49 -15.73
N VAL A 131 6.75 17.36 -15.09
CA VAL A 131 5.42 16.76 -14.95
C VAL A 131 4.94 16.91 -13.51
N TYR A 132 3.63 17.01 -13.33
CA TYR A 132 2.99 17.28 -12.05
C TYR A 132 2.02 16.17 -11.66
N PHE A 133 1.99 15.84 -10.37
CA PHE A 133 1.14 14.80 -9.80
C PHE A 133 0.45 15.33 -8.53
N PRO A 134 -0.75 14.81 -8.19
CA PRO A 134 -1.35 15.05 -6.88
C PRO A 134 -0.43 14.59 -5.74
N SER A 135 -0.39 15.28 -4.61
CA SER A 135 0.48 14.89 -3.48
C SER A 135 0.17 13.53 -2.88
N ASP A 136 -1.06 13.07 -3.00
CA ASP A 136 -1.59 11.77 -2.57
C ASP A 136 -1.50 10.69 -3.67
N PHE A 137 -0.77 10.95 -4.75
CA PHE A 137 -0.56 9.98 -5.82
C PHE A 137 0.34 8.81 -5.37
N ILE A 138 -0.06 7.59 -5.73
CA ILE A 138 0.69 6.34 -5.45
C ILE A 138 1.96 6.33 -6.30
N ARG A 139 3.12 6.47 -5.65
CA ARG A 139 4.42 6.72 -6.28
C ARG A 139 4.86 5.60 -7.22
N GLU A 140 4.50 4.39 -6.87
CA GLU A 140 4.83 3.15 -7.59
C GLU A 140 4.21 3.13 -9.00
N ASN A 141 3.08 3.84 -9.19
CA ASN A 141 2.36 3.88 -10.46
C ASN A 141 2.79 5.02 -11.39
N GLU A 142 3.74 5.88 -10.96
CA GLU A 142 4.17 7.05 -11.74
C GLU A 142 4.71 6.65 -13.11
N ASP A 143 5.61 5.66 -13.14
CA ASP A 143 6.36 5.32 -14.35
C ASP A 143 5.50 4.56 -15.36
N VAL A 144 4.52 3.76 -14.89
CA VAL A 144 3.49 3.10 -15.72
C VAL A 144 2.68 4.16 -16.48
N LEU A 145 2.17 5.16 -15.76
CA LEU A 145 1.32 6.20 -16.32
C LEU A 145 2.09 7.10 -17.29
N LEU A 146 3.35 7.41 -16.96
CA LEU A 146 4.23 8.18 -17.83
C LEU A 146 4.61 7.43 -19.11
N ALA A 147 4.86 6.12 -19.04
CA ALA A 147 5.16 5.28 -20.19
C ALA A 147 4.00 5.27 -21.21
N LEU A 148 2.77 5.23 -20.71
CA LEU A 148 1.55 5.19 -21.53
C LEU A 148 1.12 6.55 -22.08
N LYS A 149 1.74 7.68 -21.70
CA LYS A 149 1.45 8.99 -22.33
C LYS A 149 1.85 9.04 -23.81
N ASN A 150 2.67 8.10 -24.26
CA ASN A 150 3.03 8.01 -25.68
C ASN A 150 2.02 7.13 -26.42
N GLU A 151 1.32 7.70 -27.40
CA GLU A 151 0.30 7.01 -28.22
C GLU A 151 0.80 5.67 -28.81
N LYS A 152 2.09 5.56 -29.17
CA LYS A 152 2.65 4.32 -29.70
C LYS A 152 2.86 3.26 -28.61
N ALA A 153 3.30 3.69 -27.42
CA ALA A 153 3.45 2.80 -26.26
C ALA A 153 2.07 2.32 -25.78
N GLU A 154 1.09 3.23 -25.73
CA GLU A 154 -0.31 2.90 -25.46
C GLU A 154 -0.86 1.86 -26.44
N LYS A 155 -0.63 2.06 -27.74
CA LYS A 155 -1.07 1.09 -28.77
C LYS A 155 -0.37 -0.26 -28.65
N ILE A 156 0.93 -0.29 -28.33
CA ILE A 156 1.67 -1.53 -28.05
C ILE A 156 1.05 -2.25 -26.87
N PHE A 157 0.83 -1.54 -25.76
CA PHE A 157 0.18 -2.08 -24.57
C PHE A 157 -1.20 -2.66 -24.88
N LEU A 158 -2.07 -1.92 -25.58
CA LEU A 158 -3.41 -2.40 -25.95
C LEU A 158 -3.37 -3.64 -26.85
N THR A 159 -2.41 -3.70 -27.79
CA THR A 159 -2.23 -4.87 -28.67
C THR A 159 -1.83 -6.12 -27.89
N ILE A 160 -0.98 -5.96 -26.87
CA ILE A 160 -0.58 -7.06 -25.98
C ILE A 160 -1.72 -7.39 -25.01
N HIS A 161 -2.41 -6.40 -24.45
CA HIS A 161 -3.55 -6.65 -23.55
C HIS A 161 -4.69 -7.43 -24.23
N GLN A 162 -4.93 -7.20 -25.53
CA GLN A 162 -5.93 -7.93 -26.31
C GLN A 162 -5.54 -9.40 -26.60
N ARG A 163 -4.28 -9.77 -26.39
CA ARG A 163 -3.75 -11.11 -26.67
C ARG A 163 -3.01 -11.61 -25.45
N ILE A 164 -3.60 -12.57 -24.72
CA ILE A 164 -3.09 -13.16 -23.47
C ILE A 164 -1.55 -13.32 -23.46
N GLU A 165 -0.98 -13.74 -24.59
CA GLU A 165 0.46 -13.80 -24.85
C GLU A 165 0.74 -13.45 -26.32
N LEU A 166 1.85 -12.77 -26.60
CA LEU A 166 2.22 -12.36 -27.96
C LEU A 166 3.72 -12.42 -28.20
N SER A 167 4.18 -13.05 -29.28
CA SER A 167 5.61 -13.01 -29.63
C SER A 167 6.03 -11.63 -30.13
N LEU A 168 7.30 -11.25 -29.95
CA LEU A 168 7.83 -9.98 -30.45
C LEU A 168 7.69 -9.85 -31.98
N ILE A 169 7.78 -10.96 -32.70
CA ILE A 169 7.61 -11.00 -34.15
C ILE A 169 6.16 -10.70 -34.52
N GLU A 170 5.19 -11.34 -33.86
CA GLU A 170 3.77 -11.10 -34.09
C GLU A 170 3.36 -9.67 -33.74
N LEU A 171 3.89 -9.11 -32.65
CA LEU A 171 3.67 -7.71 -32.29
C LEU A 171 4.16 -6.78 -33.41
N LYS A 172 5.40 -6.98 -33.88
CA LYS A 172 5.99 -6.18 -34.95
C LYS A 172 5.23 -6.31 -36.26
N THR A 173 4.74 -7.50 -36.58
CA THR A 173 3.93 -7.76 -37.79
C THR A 173 2.57 -7.10 -37.67
N THR A 174 1.89 -7.24 -36.52
CA THR A 174 0.56 -6.65 -36.27
C THR A 174 0.58 -5.13 -36.34
N LEU A 175 1.67 -4.52 -35.87
CA LEU A 175 1.81 -3.06 -35.84
C LEU A 175 2.54 -2.49 -37.05
N ALA A 176 2.99 -3.31 -38.02
CA ALA A 176 3.88 -2.91 -39.12
C ALA A 176 3.34 -1.72 -39.96
N GLU A 177 2.02 -1.62 -40.11
CA GLU A 177 1.36 -0.54 -40.86
C GLU A 177 1.32 0.80 -40.10
N THR A 178 1.51 0.77 -38.77
CA THR A 178 1.33 1.96 -37.92
C THR A 178 2.55 2.33 -37.10
N ILE A 179 3.42 1.38 -36.76
CA ILE A 179 4.63 1.56 -35.97
C ILE A 179 5.75 0.72 -36.62
N SER A 180 6.87 1.37 -36.97
CA SER A 180 8.01 0.66 -37.53
C SER A 180 8.66 -0.26 -36.49
N SER A 181 9.28 -1.36 -36.91
CA SER A 181 9.92 -2.35 -36.03
C SER A 181 10.88 -1.73 -35.01
N LYS A 182 11.70 -0.74 -35.42
CA LYS A 182 12.60 0.00 -34.50
C LYS A 182 11.85 0.84 -33.47
N MET A 183 10.70 1.41 -33.83
CA MET A 183 9.87 2.20 -32.92
C MET A 183 9.08 1.31 -31.95
N VAL A 184 8.74 0.08 -32.36
CA VAL A 184 8.18 -0.93 -31.45
C VAL A 184 9.19 -1.22 -30.33
N ASP A 185 10.43 -1.53 -30.67
CA ASP A 185 11.48 -1.81 -29.67
C ASP A 185 11.68 -0.62 -28.73
N TYR A 186 11.77 0.60 -29.28
CA TYR A 186 11.97 1.83 -28.50
C TYR A 186 10.82 2.12 -27.51
N HIS A 187 9.57 1.85 -27.91
CA HIS A 187 8.40 2.13 -27.07
C HIS A 187 7.99 0.95 -26.18
N LEU A 188 8.50 -0.25 -26.45
CA LEU A 188 8.31 -1.42 -25.61
C LEU A 188 9.21 -1.38 -24.37
N GLU A 189 10.44 -0.89 -24.51
CA GLU A 189 11.44 -0.85 -23.42
C GLU A 189 10.94 -0.13 -22.15
N PRO A 190 10.28 1.04 -22.22
CA PRO A 190 9.73 1.70 -21.02
C PRO A 190 8.60 0.89 -20.35
N LEU A 191 7.80 0.17 -21.13
CA LEU A 191 6.70 -0.66 -20.62
C LEU A 191 7.24 -1.90 -19.88
N ILE A 192 8.37 -2.45 -20.35
CA ILE A 192 9.09 -3.51 -19.65
C ILE A 192 9.77 -2.95 -18.39
N SER A 193 10.44 -1.81 -18.51
CA SER A 193 11.21 -1.19 -17.41
C SER A 193 10.33 -0.80 -16.22
N CYS A 194 9.09 -0.34 -16.47
CA CYS A 194 8.12 -0.06 -15.40
C CYS A 194 7.37 -1.32 -14.92
N GLY A 195 7.67 -2.50 -15.47
CA GLY A 195 7.10 -3.76 -15.04
C GLY A 195 5.65 -3.98 -15.49
N LEU A 196 5.09 -3.17 -16.39
CA LEU A 196 3.74 -3.37 -16.95
C LEU A 196 3.69 -4.54 -17.93
N ILE A 197 4.79 -4.75 -18.67
CA ILE A 197 4.95 -5.85 -19.63
C ILE A 197 6.11 -6.74 -19.19
N THR A 198 5.89 -8.05 -19.20
CA THR A 198 6.91 -9.05 -18.94
C THR A 198 7.39 -9.66 -20.25
N ASN A 199 8.71 -9.66 -20.46
CA ASN A 199 9.36 -10.38 -21.55
C ASN A 199 9.97 -11.68 -21.01
N TYR A 200 9.73 -12.78 -21.71
CA TYR A 200 10.37 -14.07 -21.43
C TYR A 200 10.62 -14.85 -22.72
N THR A 201 11.44 -15.89 -22.62
CA THR A 201 11.80 -16.72 -23.75
C THR A 201 11.07 -18.04 -23.70
N GLN A 202 10.37 -18.40 -24.78
CA GLN A 202 9.79 -19.73 -24.98
C GLN A 202 10.32 -20.27 -26.32
N ASP A 203 10.90 -21.48 -26.30
CA ASP A 203 11.53 -22.14 -27.45
C ASP A 203 12.56 -21.25 -28.19
N GLY A 204 13.33 -20.45 -27.43
CA GLY A 204 14.34 -19.53 -27.98
C GLY A 204 13.77 -18.27 -28.64
N LYS A 205 12.46 -18.04 -28.57
CA LYS A 205 11.79 -16.85 -29.11
C LYS A 205 11.28 -15.95 -27.97
N PRO A 206 11.38 -14.61 -28.11
CA PRO A 206 10.87 -13.68 -27.10
C PRO A 206 9.34 -13.53 -27.19
N PHE A 207 8.68 -13.70 -26.05
CA PHE A 207 7.25 -13.52 -25.82
C PHE A 207 7.00 -12.41 -24.81
N LEU A 208 5.86 -11.76 -24.98
CA LEU A 208 5.42 -10.61 -24.20
C LEU A 208 4.05 -10.92 -23.62
N LYS A 209 3.87 -10.59 -22.34
CA LYS A 209 2.57 -10.65 -21.66
C LYS A 209 2.40 -9.47 -20.71
N ILE A 210 1.15 -9.18 -20.33
CA ILE A 210 0.88 -8.23 -19.26
C ILE A 210 1.36 -8.81 -17.93
N ASN A 211 1.97 -7.96 -17.10
CA ASN A 211 2.20 -8.29 -15.71
C ASN A 211 0.93 -7.99 -14.91
N GLU A 212 0.17 -9.02 -14.57
CA GLU A 212 -1.11 -8.90 -13.86
C GLU A 212 -0.99 -8.14 -12.53
N GLU A 213 0.10 -8.34 -11.78
CA GLU A 213 0.29 -7.65 -10.49
C GLU A 213 0.44 -6.13 -10.67
N THR A 214 1.27 -5.72 -11.64
CA THR A 214 1.45 -4.28 -11.96
C THR A 214 0.18 -3.70 -12.58
N PHE A 215 -0.51 -4.48 -13.40
CA PHE A 215 -1.77 -4.08 -14.03
C PHE A 215 -2.87 -3.84 -12.99
N GLU A 216 -3.06 -4.75 -12.04
CA GLU A 216 -4.02 -4.61 -10.93
C GLU A 216 -3.71 -3.38 -10.07
N LYS A 217 -2.44 -3.15 -9.72
CA LYS A 217 -1.99 -1.97 -8.96
C LYS A 217 -2.28 -0.64 -9.68
N ALA A 218 -2.29 -0.65 -11.01
CA ALA A 218 -2.52 0.53 -11.85
C ALA A 218 -3.94 0.59 -12.47
N GLU A 219 -4.80 -0.40 -12.22
CA GLU A 219 -6.06 -0.63 -12.95
C GLU A 219 -6.94 0.62 -13.02
N ARG A 220 -7.07 1.34 -11.91
CA ARG A 220 -7.84 2.59 -11.80
C ARG A 220 -7.45 3.64 -12.87
N TYR A 221 -6.19 3.67 -13.26
CA TYR A 221 -5.65 4.62 -14.24
C TYR A 221 -5.62 4.05 -15.67
N LEU A 222 -5.62 2.72 -15.81
CA LEU A 222 -5.59 2.01 -17.10
C LEU A 222 -6.99 1.83 -17.70
N LYS A 223 -8.01 1.65 -16.87
CA LYS A 223 -9.40 1.42 -17.30
C LYS A 223 -9.92 2.42 -18.34
N PRO A 224 -9.70 3.74 -18.23
CA PRO A 224 -10.13 4.71 -19.26
C PRO A 224 -9.44 4.54 -20.61
N ILE A 225 -8.20 4.01 -20.63
CA ILE A 225 -7.42 3.75 -21.85
C ILE A 225 -8.00 2.53 -22.58
N ILE A 226 -8.39 1.50 -21.83
CA ILE A 226 -8.90 0.24 -22.37
C ILE A 226 -10.33 0.39 -22.90
N GLU A 227 -11.18 1.16 -22.21
CA GLU A 227 -12.59 1.38 -22.60
C GLU A 227 -12.75 2.32 -23.81
N GLY A 228 -11.66 2.92 -24.33
CA GLY A 228 -11.67 3.97 -25.35
C GLY A 228 -11.52 3.54 -26.82
N VAL A 229 -11.45 2.23 -27.15
CA VAL A 229 -11.14 1.76 -28.52
C VAL A 229 -12.21 0.78 -29.05
N GLU A 230 -13.05 1.24 -30.00
CA GLU A 230 -13.83 0.40 -30.93
C GLU A 230 -13.11 0.30 -32.31
N VAL A 231 -13.45 -0.75 -33.11
CA VAL A 231 -13.17 -1.03 -34.57
C VAL A 231 -12.23 -2.25 -34.80
N ALA A 232 -12.39 -3.21 -35.74
CA ALA A 232 -13.45 -3.81 -36.58
C ALA A 232 -12.87 -5.11 -37.26
N LEU A 233 -13.70 -6.12 -37.58
CA LEU A 233 -13.39 -7.47 -38.13
C LEU A 233 -13.16 -7.48 -39.68
N PRO A 234 -12.39 -8.44 -40.29
CA PRO A 234 -12.98 -9.69 -40.85
C PRO A 234 -12.07 -10.93 -41.10
N MET A 235 -12.57 -12.16 -40.85
CA MET A 235 -12.15 -13.42 -41.53
C MET A 235 -13.20 -14.58 -41.47
N ALA A 236 -14.43 -14.31 -41.05
CA ALA A 236 -15.38 -15.30 -40.50
C ALA A 236 -16.21 -16.16 -41.50
N GLU A 237 -15.98 -16.10 -42.82
CA GLU A 237 -16.91 -16.72 -43.79
C GLU A 237 -16.63 -18.20 -44.18
N LYS A 238 -15.54 -18.82 -43.70
CA LYS A 238 -15.18 -20.21 -44.10
C LYS A 238 -15.76 -21.32 -43.21
N LEU A 239 -16.27 -20.98 -42.02
CA LEU A 239 -16.73 -21.96 -41.02
C LEU A 239 -18.16 -21.61 -40.55
N GLY A 240 -19.08 -22.57 -40.65
CA GLY A 240 -20.42 -22.45 -40.09
C GLY A 240 -20.45 -22.83 -38.61
N VAL A 241 -20.93 -21.95 -37.74
CA VAL A 241 -21.07 -22.23 -36.31
C VAL A 241 -22.53 -22.11 -35.88
N LYS A 242 -23.09 -23.20 -35.35
CA LYS A 242 -24.45 -23.30 -34.80
C LYS A 242 -24.36 -23.67 -33.32
N ARG A 243 -25.38 -23.33 -32.51
CA ARG A 243 -25.37 -23.54 -31.07
C ARG A 243 -26.78 -23.69 -30.49
N ALA A 244 -26.91 -24.47 -29.42
CA ALA A 244 -28.15 -24.69 -28.67
C ALA A 244 -27.80 -25.07 -27.21
N TYR A 245 -28.78 -25.06 -26.30
CA TYR A 245 -28.59 -25.53 -24.92
C TYR A 245 -29.83 -26.22 -24.36
N ASP A 246 -29.62 -27.10 -23.38
CA ASP A 246 -30.63 -27.76 -22.55
C ASP A 246 -30.13 -27.93 -21.09
N TYR A 247 -30.92 -28.58 -20.22
CA TYR A 247 -30.61 -28.71 -18.78
C TYR A 247 -30.48 -30.19 -18.39
N VAL A 248 -29.37 -30.56 -17.76
CA VAL A 248 -29.04 -31.94 -17.40
C VAL A 248 -28.37 -31.98 -16.02
N GLY A 249 -29.00 -32.61 -15.03
CA GLY A 249 -28.37 -32.88 -13.74
C GLY A 249 -27.96 -31.64 -12.93
N GLY A 250 -28.66 -30.51 -13.09
CA GLY A 250 -28.34 -29.25 -12.42
C GLY A 250 -27.41 -28.33 -13.22
N ASP A 251 -26.75 -28.87 -14.23
CA ASP A 251 -25.90 -28.13 -15.16
C ASP A 251 -26.67 -27.75 -16.42
N VAL A 252 -26.20 -26.70 -17.12
CA VAL A 252 -26.63 -26.37 -18.48
C VAL A 252 -25.72 -27.09 -19.46
N ARG A 253 -26.27 -27.95 -20.30
CA ARG A 253 -25.53 -28.53 -21.41
C ARG A 253 -25.62 -27.60 -22.60
N PHE A 254 -24.48 -27.01 -22.99
CA PHE A 254 -24.35 -26.09 -24.11
C PHE A 254 -23.69 -26.80 -25.28
N LYS A 255 -24.41 -26.95 -26.39
CA LYS A 255 -23.96 -27.66 -27.58
C LYS A 255 -23.55 -26.70 -28.68
N VAL A 256 -22.32 -26.85 -29.18
CA VAL A 256 -21.78 -26.09 -30.32
C VAL A 256 -21.58 -27.05 -31.49
N VAL A 257 -22.09 -26.69 -32.66
CA VAL A 257 -21.93 -27.46 -33.90
C VAL A 257 -21.11 -26.63 -34.88
N VAL A 258 -19.99 -27.20 -35.31
CA VAL A 258 -19.08 -26.65 -36.32
C VAL A 258 -19.29 -27.38 -37.64
N GLU A 259 -19.37 -26.62 -38.73
CA GLU A 259 -19.70 -27.09 -40.09
C GLU A 259 -18.68 -26.51 -41.08
N ASN A 260 -18.00 -27.38 -41.83
CA ASN A 260 -17.03 -26.96 -42.84
C ASN A 260 -17.76 -26.56 -44.13
N LYS A 261 -17.75 -25.26 -44.45
CA LYS A 261 -18.36 -24.71 -45.68
C LYS A 261 -17.34 -24.42 -46.77
N SER A 262 -16.08 -24.81 -46.55
CA SER A 262 -15.00 -24.63 -47.51
C SER A 262 -14.85 -25.86 -48.40
N LYS A 263 -14.08 -25.71 -49.48
CA LYS A 263 -13.80 -26.81 -50.41
C LYS A 263 -12.62 -27.69 -49.98
N ASP A 264 -11.96 -27.34 -48.89
CA ASP A 264 -10.78 -28.02 -48.37
C ASP A 264 -11.07 -28.62 -46.97
N PRO A 265 -10.41 -29.72 -46.58
CA PRO A 265 -10.53 -30.26 -45.22
C PRO A 265 -9.96 -29.30 -44.18
N ILE A 266 -10.70 -29.06 -43.09
CA ILE A 266 -10.28 -28.19 -41.98
C ILE A 266 -9.73 -29.06 -40.84
N ARG A 267 -8.60 -28.66 -40.27
CA ARG A 267 -7.89 -29.43 -39.22
C ARG A 267 -7.65 -28.58 -37.97
N GLY A 268 -7.42 -29.27 -36.85
CA GLY A 268 -6.99 -28.62 -35.61
C GLY A 268 -8.07 -27.70 -35.02
N ILE A 269 -9.34 -28.10 -35.11
CA ILE A 269 -10.45 -27.27 -34.68
C ILE A 269 -10.52 -27.28 -33.15
N SER A 270 -10.49 -26.11 -32.54
CA SER A 270 -10.65 -25.90 -31.11
C SER A 270 -11.87 -25.03 -30.85
N VAL A 271 -12.81 -25.53 -30.06
CA VAL A 271 -13.99 -24.79 -29.62
C VAL A 271 -13.75 -24.38 -28.18
N LEU A 272 -13.65 -23.07 -27.92
CA LEU A 272 -13.49 -22.48 -26.60
C LEU A 272 -14.76 -21.71 -26.24
N LEU A 273 -15.37 -22.03 -25.10
CA LEU A 273 -16.46 -21.23 -24.55
C LEU A 273 -15.93 -20.16 -23.60
N ASP A 274 -16.43 -18.95 -23.76
CA ASP A 274 -16.31 -17.87 -22.77
C ASP A 274 -17.55 -17.86 -21.89
N VAL A 275 -17.33 -18.19 -20.63
CA VAL A 275 -18.37 -18.38 -19.62
C VAL A 275 -18.14 -17.37 -18.51
N LYS A 276 -18.90 -16.26 -18.53
CA LYS A 276 -18.83 -15.20 -17.52
C LYS A 276 -19.54 -15.59 -16.22
N GLU A 277 -19.14 -14.92 -15.13
CA GLU A 277 -19.56 -14.91 -13.70
C GLU A 277 -20.79 -15.69 -13.21
N GLN A 278 -21.80 -15.96 -14.05
CA GLN A 278 -23.00 -16.71 -13.68
C GLN A 278 -22.86 -18.23 -13.85
N PHE A 279 -21.76 -18.73 -14.44
CA PHE A 279 -21.53 -20.16 -14.68
C PHE A 279 -20.06 -20.53 -14.53
N THR A 280 -19.77 -21.78 -14.18
CA THR A 280 -18.43 -22.41 -14.27
C THR A 280 -18.48 -23.60 -15.21
N VAL A 281 -17.34 -23.93 -15.81
CA VAL A 281 -17.19 -25.07 -16.72
C VAL A 281 -15.88 -25.75 -16.40
N LYS A 282 -15.89 -27.09 -16.25
CA LYS A 282 -14.66 -27.85 -15.95
C LYS A 282 -13.68 -27.81 -17.12
N ASP A 283 -14.19 -28.04 -18.33
CA ASP A 283 -13.42 -28.06 -19.56
C ASP A 283 -13.99 -27.02 -20.55
N PRO A 284 -13.52 -25.76 -20.52
CA PRO A 284 -14.02 -24.71 -21.40
C PRO A 284 -13.62 -24.92 -22.87
N SER A 285 -12.72 -25.86 -23.16
CA SER A 285 -12.21 -26.12 -24.50
C SER A 285 -12.43 -27.57 -24.94
N GLN A 286 -12.87 -27.77 -26.18
CA GLN A 286 -12.97 -29.08 -26.81
C GLN A 286 -12.38 -29.08 -28.22
N LYS A 287 -11.81 -30.21 -28.63
CA LYS A 287 -11.12 -30.34 -29.92
C LYS A 287 -11.89 -31.25 -30.88
N VAL A 288 -11.96 -30.86 -32.14
CA VAL A 288 -12.42 -31.67 -33.26
C VAL A 288 -11.24 -31.88 -34.21
N THR A 289 -10.90 -33.14 -34.47
CA THR A 289 -9.64 -33.50 -35.14
C THR A 289 -9.57 -33.02 -36.59
N VAL A 290 -10.57 -33.38 -37.40
CA VAL A 290 -10.69 -32.99 -38.80
C VAL A 290 -12.18 -32.88 -39.16
N LEU A 291 -12.50 -31.96 -40.07
CA LEU A 291 -13.81 -31.84 -40.73
C LEU A 291 -13.60 -31.83 -42.24
N GLU A 292 -14.16 -32.81 -42.93
CA GLU A 292 -14.19 -32.83 -44.39
C GLU A 292 -15.16 -31.76 -44.94
N PRO A 293 -15.05 -31.35 -46.22
CA PRO A 293 -16.01 -30.43 -46.84
C PRO A 293 -17.47 -30.89 -46.67
N GLU A 294 -18.35 -29.97 -46.27
CA GLU A 294 -19.77 -30.21 -45.93
C GLU A 294 -20.02 -31.10 -44.69
N GLU A 295 -18.98 -31.52 -43.95
CA GLU A 295 -19.14 -32.26 -42.70
C GLU A 295 -19.47 -31.30 -41.54
N SER A 296 -20.22 -31.79 -40.55
CA SER A 296 -20.45 -31.08 -39.28
C SER A 296 -20.23 -31.98 -38.06
N ARG A 297 -19.72 -31.39 -36.98
CA ARG A 297 -19.48 -32.05 -35.70
C ARG A 297 -19.98 -31.20 -34.54
N GLY A 298 -20.59 -31.87 -33.55
CA GLY A 298 -21.07 -31.23 -32.33
C GLY A 298 -20.18 -31.56 -31.14
N VAL A 299 -19.92 -30.56 -30.29
CA VAL A 299 -19.28 -30.68 -28.97
C VAL A 299 -20.23 -30.18 -27.89
N ASP A 300 -20.19 -30.82 -26.72
CA ASP A 300 -21.09 -30.54 -25.60
C ASP A 300 -20.30 -30.06 -24.39
N PHE A 301 -20.67 -28.90 -23.84
CA PHE A 301 -20.10 -28.34 -22.62
C PHE A 301 -21.12 -28.42 -21.48
N TYR A 302 -20.67 -28.77 -20.27
CA TYR A 302 -21.52 -28.80 -19.07
C TYR A 302 -21.18 -27.60 -18.18
N LEU A 303 -22.15 -26.71 -17.99
CA LEU A 303 -21.98 -25.44 -17.30
C LEU A 303 -22.72 -25.47 -15.95
N THR A 304 -21.98 -25.34 -14.86
CA THR A 304 -22.53 -25.29 -13.49
C THR A 304 -22.92 -23.85 -13.14
N PRO A 305 -24.19 -23.55 -12.83
CA PRO A 305 -24.63 -22.19 -12.53
C PRO A 305 -24.11 -21.69 -11.17
N LEU A 306 -23.66 -20.44 -11.12
CA LEU A 306 -23.21 -19.73 -9.91
C LEU A 306 -24.28 -18.79 -9.35
N ALA A 307 -25.03 -18.12 -10.21
CA ALA A 307 -26.07 -17.17 -9.80
C ALA A 307 -27.28 -17.27 -10.73
N CYS A 308 -28.47 -16.96 -10.20
CA CYS A 308 -29.67 -16.86 -11.02
C CYS A 308 -29.64 -15.58 -11.85
N GLY A 309 -30.10 -15.64 -13.10
CA GLY A 309 -29.97 -14.51 -14.01
C GLY A 309 -30.04 -14.93 -15.47
N LYS A 310 -29.74 -13.97 -16.34
CA LYS A 310 -29.55 -14.21 -17.77
C LYS A 310 -28.07 -13.97 -18.06
N SER A 311 -27.41 -14.97 -18.62
CA SER A 311 -26.03 -14.84 -19.09
C SER A 311 -25.98 -15.03 -20.60
N LYS A 312 -25.17 -14.22 -21.28
CA LYS A 312 -24.88 -14.42 -22.70
C LYS A 312 -23.66 -15.32 -22.79
N ILE A 313 -23.88 -16.55 -23.22
CA ILE A 313 -22.80 -17.52 -23.44
C ILE A 313 -22.34 -17.37 -24.89
N HIS A 314 -21.05 -17.16 -25.06
CA HIS A 314 -20.39 -17.05 -26.35
C HIS A 314 -19.04 -17.75 -26.27
N GLY A 315 -18.21 -17.56 -27.28
CA GLY A 315 -16.90 -18.18 -27.32
C GLY A 315 -16.32 -18.07 -28.72
N THR A 316 -15.30 -18.86 -28.97
CA THR A 316 -14.53 -18.78 -30.21
C THR A 316 -14.23 -20.18 -30.70
N VAL A 317 -14.34 -20.38 -32.01
CA VAL A 317 -13.85 -21.57 -32.69
C VAL A 317 -12.60 -21.19 -33.46
N SER A 318 -11.45 -21.78 -33.13
CA SER A 318 -10.23 -21.66 -33.94
C SER A 318 -9.99 -22.92 -34.76
N PHE A 319 -9.37 -22.77 -35.93
CA PHE A 319 -8.96 -23.86 -36.81
C PHE A 319 -7.76 -23.47 -37.66
N LEU A 320 -7.04 -24.45 -38.21
CA LEU A 320 -5.95 -24.20 -39.14
C LEU A 320 -6.48 -24.18 -40.57
N ASP A 321 -6.14 -23.12 -41.32
CA ASP A 321 -6.40 -23.05 -42.74
C ASP A 321 -5.41 -23.91 -43.56
N PRO A 322 -5.61 -24.08 -44.88
CA PRO A 322 -4.69 -24.86 -45.73
C PRO A 322 -3.25 -24.32 -45.78
N GLN A 323 -3.03 -23.06 -45.38
CA GLN A 323 -1.72 -22.40 -45.28
C GLN A 323 -1.08 -22.61 -43.89
N GLY A 324 -1.78 -23.26 -42.96
CA GLY A 324 -1.33 -23.52 -41.59
C GLY A 324 -1.49 -22.32 -40.65
N GLN A 325 -2.24 -21.29 -41.03
CA GLN A 325 -2.56 -20.16 -40.16
C GLN A 325 -3.80 -20.45 -39.31
N GLU A 326 -3.75 -20.07 -38.04
CA GLU A 326 -4.89 -20.21 -37.14
C GLU A 326 -5.92 -19.10 -37.39
N VAL A 327 -7.13 -19.52 -37.74
CA VAL A 327 -8.27 -18.65 -38.05
C VAL A 327 -9.33 -18.86 -36.98
N SER A 328 -9.84 -17.77 -36.41
CA SER A 328 -10.90 -17.80 -35.41
C SER A 328 -12.23 -17.30 -35.98
N SER A 329 -13.33 -17.88 -35.48
CA SER A 329 -14.71 -17.48 -35.76
C SER A 329 -15.49 -17.45 -34.46
N ASP A 330 -16.27 -16.39 -34.26
CA ASP A 330 -17.02 -16.22 -33.02
C ASP A 330 -18.26 -17.11 -32.96
N ILE A 331 -18.51 -17.68 -31.78
CA ILE A 331 -19.78 -18.31 -31.44
C ILE A 331 -20.75 -17.19 -31.08
N ASN A 332 -21.69 -16.90 -31.97
CA ASN A 332 -22.72 -15.90 -31.75
C ASN A 332 -23.40 -16.07 -30.38
N PRO A 333 -23.46 -15.02 -29.54
CA PRO A 333 -23.97 -15.13 -28.18
C PRO A 333 -25.38 -15.72 -28.09
N VAL A 334 -25.59 -16.62 -27.12
CA VAL A 334 -26.91 -17.15 -26.75
C VAL A 334 -27.23 -16.77 -25.33
N LEU A 335 -28.43 -16.22 -25.13
CA LEU A 335 -28.92 -15.88 -23.81
C LEU A 335 -29.40 -17.17 -23.10
N VAL A 336 -28.62 -17.63 -22.14
CA VAL A 336 -28.97 -18.72 -21.24
C VAL A 336 -29.56 -18.13 -19.97
N GLN A 337 -30.73 -18.61 -19.58
CA GLN A 337 -31.44 -18.11 -18.40
C GLN A 337 -31.50 -19.17 -17.30
N ILE A 338 -30.99 -18.83 -16.12
CA ILE A 338 -31.25 -19.55 -14.87
C ILE A 338 -32.35 -18.80 -14.15
N LYS A 339 -33.52 -19.42 -14.05
CA LYS A 339 -34.65 -18.81 -13.33
C LYS A 339 -34.36 -18.88 -11.83
N CYS A 340 -34.43 -17.74 -11.14
CA CYS A 340 -34.51 -17.76 -9.68
C CYS A 340 -35.78 -18.53 -9.30
N PRO A 341 -35.71 -19.57 -8.46
CA PRO A 341 -36.88 -19.97 -7.70
C PRO A 341 -37.10 -18.85 -6.68
N LEU A 342 -38.00 -17.92 -7.02
CA LEU A 342 -38.58 -17.05 -6.01
C LEU A 342 -39.30 -17.98 -5.03
N VAL A 343 -38.83 -18.08 -3.79
CA VAL A 343 -39.51 -18.86 -2.75
C VAL A 343 -40.38 -17.92 -1.92
N THR A 344 -41.54 -18.41 -1.51
CA THR A 344 -42.38 -17.74 -0.52
C THR A 344 -42.31 -18.55 0.77
N PRO A 345 -42.03 -17.91 1.92
CA PRO A 345 -41.92 -18.61 3.18
C PRO A 345 -43.27 -19.23 3.55
N ARG A 346 -43.26 -20.51 3.91
CA ARG A 346 -44.43 -21.20 4.44
C ARG A 346 -43.97 -22.28 5.39
N ILE A 347 -44.52 -22.26 6.60
CA ILE A 347 -44.34 -23.31 7.59
C ILE A 347 -45.36 -24.42 7.30
N PHE A 348 -44.89 -25.66 7.12
CA PHE A 348 -45.75 -26.85 7.07
C PHE A 348 -45.72 -27.59 8.40
N LYS A 349 -46.79 -28.34 8.69
CA LYS A 349 -46.80 -29.19 9.90
C LYS A 349 -45.87 -30.38 9.71
N LEU A 350 -45.23 -30.85 10.79
CA LEU A 350 -44.27 -31.96 10.74
C LEU A 350 -44.81 -33.22 10.06
N LEU A 351 -46.07 -33.61 10.33
CA LEU A 351 -46.72 -34.75 9.65
C LEU A 351 -46.93 -34.54 8.15
N GLU A 352 -47.08 -33.30 7.68
CA GLU A 352 -47.20 -32.97 6.26
C GLU A 352 -45.83 -33.04 5.57
N VAL A 353 -44.79 -32.55 6.24
CA VAL A 353 -43.39 -32.62 5.81
C VAL A 353 -42.95 -34.07 5.61
N LEU A 354 -43.20 -34.95 6.58
CA LEU A 354 -42.84 -36.37 6.47
C LEU A 354 -43.52 -37.03 5.25
N LYS A 355 -44.82 -36.76 5.05
CA LYS A 355 -45.55 -37.22 3.86
C LYS A 355 -45.05 -36.61 2.55
N MET A 356 -44.44 -35.43 2.58
CA MET A 356 -43.82 -34.80 1.41
C MET A 356 -42.48 -35.47 1.09
N LYS A 357 -41.63 -35.73 2.10
CA LYS A 357 -40.36 -36.43 1.92
C LYS A 357 -40.53 -37.82 1.27
N ASP A 358 -41.59 -38.55 1.62
CA ASP A 358 -41.89 -39.86 1.02
C ASP A 358 -42.36 -39.80 -0.46
N ARG A 359 -42.91 -38.65 -0.90
CA ARG A 359 -43.53 -38.50 -2.23
C ARG A 359 -42.70 -37.68 -3.21
N PHE A 360 -41.88 -36.76 -2.71
CA PHE A 360 -41.11 -35.84 -3.53
C PHE A 360 -39.82 -36.48 -4.06
N GLN A 361 -39.33 -35.93 -5.16
CA GLN A 361 -38.04 -36.30 -5.70
C GLN A 361 -36.95 -35.62 -4.87
N LEU A 362 -35.93 -36.39 -4.51
CA LEU A 362 -34.79 -35.95 -3.71
C LEU A 362 -33.61 -35.59 -4.63
N SER A 363 -32.99 -34.44 -4.37
CA SER A 363 -31.68 -34.09 -4.88
C SER A 363 -30.73 -33.85 -3.69
N HIS A 364 -29.58 -34.52 -3.68
CA HIS A 364 -28.61 -34.50 -2.59
C HIS A 364 -27.29 -33.85 -3.00
N ALA A 365 -26.67 -33.06 -2.13
CA ALA A 365 -25.31 -32.54 -2.30
C ALA A 365 -24.50 -32.62 -1.01
N GLU A 366 -23.20 -32.90 -1.19
CA GLU A 366 -22.18 -32.76 -0.15
C GLU A 366 -21.23 -31.61 -0.49
N ILE A 367 -20.86 -30.83 0.54
CA ILE A 367 -19.91 -29.72 0.45
C ILE A 367 -18.80 -29.94 1.49
N PRO A 368 -17.56 -30.23 1.09
CA PRO A 368 -16.45 -30.34 2.03
C PRO A 368 -16.06 -28.97 2.59
N TYR A 369 -15.64 -28.91 3.85
CA TYR A 369 -15.08 -27.70 4.46
C TYR A 369 -13.86 -28.03 5.34
N GLN A 370 -12.95 -27.07 5.48
CA GLN A 370 -11.74 -27.16 6.30
C GLN A 370 -11.37 -25.78 6.88
N GLY A 371 -10.53 -25.72 7.91
CA GLY A 371 -10.01 -24.44 8.43
C GLY A 371 -11.01 -23.56 9.18
N ILE A 372 -12.23 -24.05 9.43
CA ILE A 372 -13.27 -23.39 10.23
C ILE A 372 -13.94 -24.43 11.15
N THR A 373 -14.52 -24.01 12.27
CA THR A 373 -15.19 -24.91 13.22
C THR A 373 -16.52 -25.44 12.65
N GLN A 374 -16.96 -26.61 13.12
CA GLN A 374 -18.25 -27.21 12.73
C GLN A 374 -19.44 -26.28 12.99
N LEU A 375 -19.43 -25.58 14.13
CA LEU A 375 -20.44 -24.56 14.47
C LEU A 375 -20.46 -23.40 13.45
N ASN A 376 -19.30 -22.90 13.02
CA ASN A 376 -19.23 -21.82 12.04
C ASN A 376 -19.66 -22.30 10.65
N ALA A 377 -19.28 -23.52 10.25
CA ALA A 377 -19.75 -24.13 9.01
C ALA A 377 -21.28 -24.28 9.01
N PHE A 378 -21.87 -24.72 10.13
CA PHE A 378 -23.32 -24.80 10.33
C PHE A 378 -23.99 -23.43 10.25
N ARG A 379 -23.47 -22.41 10.95
CA ARG A 379 -24.02 -21.04 10.90
C ARG A 379 -23.98 -20.47 9.48
N ILE A 380 -22.85 -20.57 8.79
CA ILE A 380 -22.70 -20.09 7.41
C ILE A 380 -23.74 -20.76 6.50
N ALA A 381 -23.85 -22.09 6.56
CA ALA A 381 -24.80 -22.80 5.72
C ALA A 381 -26.26 -22.48 6.06
N ARG A 382 -26.61 -22.42 7.34
CA ARG A 382 -27.94 -22.03 7.82
C ARG A 382 -28.32 -20.63 7.33
N ASP A 383 -27.42 -19.66 7.45
CA ASP A 383 -27.65 -18.28 7.03
C ASP A 383 -27.86 -18.16 5.52
N GLN A 384 -27.09 -18.90 4.71
CA GLN A 384 -27.26 -18.91 3.26
C GLN A 384 -28.62 -19.49 2.87
N VAL A 385 -29.06 -20.57 3.51
CA VAL A 385 -30.36 -21.21 3.23
C VAL A 385 -31.52 -20.33 3.73
N SER A 386 -31.37 -19.69 4.88
CA SER A 386 -32.35 -18.75 5.45
C SER A 386 -32.54 -17.51 4.58
N SER A 387 -31.48 -17.03 3.91
CA SER A 387 -31.53 -15.87 3.00
C SER A 387 -32.44 -16.07 1.78
N LEU A 388 -32.92 -17.29 1.53
CA LEU A 388 -33.81 -17.64 0.43
C LEU A 388 -35.31 -17.49 0.76
N ASP A 389 -35.65 -16.72 1.80
CA ASP A 389 -37.03 -16.53 2.27
C ASP A 389 -37.75 -17.86 2.59
N MET A 390 -37.03 -18.80 3.19
CA MET A 390 -37.60 -20.07 3.66
C MET A 390 -37.91 -20.03 5.16
N SER A 391 -38.92 -20.79 5.58
CA SER A 391 -39.28 -20.93 6.98
C SER A 391 -38.59 -22.14 7.60
N GLU A 392 -37.97 -21.93 8.76
CA GLU A 392 -37.40 -23.01 9.58
C GLU A 392 -38.54 -23.77 10.30
N ILE A 393 -38.55 -25.10 10.21
CA ILE A 393 -39.62 -25.96 10.79
C ILE A 393 -39.14 -26.69 12.05
N GLY A 394 -37.82 -26.87 12.20
CA GLY A 394 -37.20 -27.51 13.36
C GLY A 394 -35.78 -28.00 13.08
N GLY A 395 -35.00 -28.16 14.15
CA GLY A 395 -33.60 -28.57 14.19
C GLY A 395 -33.01 -28.27 15.57
N ASP A 396 -32.03 -29.06 16.04
CA ASP A 396 -31.30 -28.76 17.28
C ASP A 396 -30.24 -27.70 16.99
N GLY A 397 -30.63 -26.43 17.11
CA GLY A 397 -29.76 -25.31 16.76
C GLY A 397 -28.76 -24.97 17.86
N GLY A 398 -27.54 -25.51 17.77
CA GLY A 398 -26.23 -24.83 17.94
C GLY A 398 -25.86 -24.03 19.20
N ASP A 399 -26.79 -23.72 20.12
CA ASP A 399 -26.47 -23.00 21.36
C ASP A 399 -26.35 -23.95 22.56
N GLU A 400 -26.99 -25.14 22.55
CA GLU A 400 -26.89 -26.15 23.62
C GLU A 400 -26.94 -27.64 23.15
N GLY A 401 -27.05 -27.95 21.85
CA GLY A 401 -27.20 -29.32 21.30
C GLY A 401 -25.99 -29.85 20.52
N GLU A 402 -25.78 -31.18 20.54
CA GLU A 402 -24.67 -31.88 19.84
C GLU A 402 -24.93 -32.11 18.33
N ASP A 403 -26.16 -31.94 17.84
CA ASP A 403 -26.55 -32.21 16.44
C ASP A 403 -26.65 -30.91 15.62
N PHE A 404 -25.87 -30.77 14.56
CA PHE A 404 -25.88 -29.59 13.66
C PHE A 404 -26.83 -29.78 12.47
N SER A 405 -28.13 -29.89 12.75
CA SER A 405 -29.16 -30.13 11.73
C SER A 405 -30.30 -29.10 11.76
N VAL A 406 -30.83 -28.76 10.59
CA VAL A 406 -31.97 -27.84 10.45
C VAL A 406 -32.79 -28.13 9.19
N LEU A 407 -34.11 -28.10 9.33
CA LEU A 407 -35.06 -28.32 8.26
C LEU A 407 -35.82 -27.04 7.90
N PHE A 408 -35.84 -26.72 6.61
CA PHE A 408 -36.55 -25.57 6.04
C PHE A 408 -37.70 -25.99 5.12
N SER A 409 -38.69 -25.11 4.99
CA SER A 409 -39.75 -25.21 3.99
C SER A 409 -40.13 -23.90 3.34
N GLY A 410 -40.70 -24.01 2.14
CA GLY A 410 -41.34 -22.90 1.46
C GLY A 410 -42.21 -23.35 0.30
N ILE A 411 -42.60 -22.38 -0.53
CA ILE A 411 -43.32 -22.61 -1.79
C ILE A 411 -42.56 -21.92 -2.92
N ALA A 412 -42.36 -22.62 -4.03
CA ALA A 412 -41.84 -22.01 -5.24
C ALA A 412 -42.89 -21.09 -5.87
N LYS A 413 -42.69 -19.77 -5.85
CA LYS A 413 -43.63 -18.72 -6.31
C LYS A 413 -44.07 -18.84 -7.77
N VAL A 414 -43.29 -19.53 -8.60
CA VAL A 414 -43.59 -19.71 -10.04
C VAL A 414 -44.48 -20.92 -10.29
N THR A 415 -44.34 -21.98 -9.50
CA THR A 415 -45.05 -23.26 -9.70
C THR A 415 -46.08 -23.53 -8.61
N ASP A 416 -46.10 -22.73 -7.55
CA ASP A 416 -46.89 -22.89 -6.33
C ASP A 416 -46.69 -24.25 -5.63
N ASN A 417 -45.59 -24.94 -5.94
CA ASN A 417 -45.28 -26.25 -5.39
C ASN A 417 -44.53 -26.14 -4.05
N PRO A 418 -44.85 -27.00 -3.07
CA PRO A 418 -44.07 -27.10 -1.83
C PRO A 418 -42.63 -27.54 -2.10
N LEU A 419 -41.71 -27.02 -1.29
CA LEU A 419 -40.30 -27.42 -1.29
C LEU A 419 -39.79 -27.55 0.15
N LEU A 420 -38.87 -28.49 0.36
CA LEU A 420 -38.20 -28.71 1.63
C LEU A 420 -36.69 -28.74 1.41
N VAL A 421 -35.93 -28.22 2.37
CA VAL A 421 -34.46 -28.30 2.39
C VAL A 421 -34.02 -28.80 3.75
N ASP A 422 -33.35 -29.94 3.78
CA ASP A 422 -32.72 -30.51 4.96
C ASP A 422 -31.22 -30.23 4.94
N LEU A 423 -30.68 -29.69 6.03
CA LEU A 423 -29.29 -29.31 6.17
C LEU A 423 -28.70 -30.00 7.39
N ASN A 424 -27.62 -30.76 7.20
CA ASN A 424 -26.88 -31.40 8.30
C ASN A 424 -25.37 -31.19 8.14
N VAL A 425 -24.67 -30.85 9.22
CA VAL A 425 -23.22 -30.60 9.20
C VAL A 425 -22.46 -31.63 10.03
N ASP A 426 -21.70 -32.47 9.34
CA ASP A 426 -20.73 -33.40 9.92
C ASP A 426 -19.35 -32.72 10.04
N PRO A 427 -18.38 -33.24 10.83
CA PRO A 427 -17.10 -32.57 11.10
C PRO A 427 -16.27 -32.10 9.90
N ASN A 428 -16.47 -32.69 8.71
CA ASN A 428 -15.72 -32.36 7.49
C ASN A 428 -16.61 -32.04 6.28
N LYS A 429 -17.94 -32.12 6.41
CA LYS A 429 -18.85 -31.97 5.27
C LYS A 429 -20.22 -31.43 5.68
N ILE A 430 -20.81 -30.65 4.78
CA ILE A 430 -22.17 -30.14 4.87
C ILE A 430 -23.01 -30.97 3.89
N ASN A 431 -24.05 -31.60 4.40
CA ASN A 431 -25.00 -32.40 3.63
C ASN A 431 -26.28 -31.58 3.42
N ILE A 432 -26.78 -31.57 2.19
CA ILE A 432 -27.96 -30.80 1.80
C ILE A 432 -28.89 -31.69 0.97
N ASP A 433 -30.13 -31.83 1.43
CA ASP A 433 -31.19 -32.54 0.73
C ASP A 433 -32.31 -31.59 0.33
N VAL A 434 -32.61 -31.52 -0.97
CA VAL A 434 -33.72 -30.72 -1.51
C VAL A 434 -34.82 -31.65 -2.00
N TYR A 435 -36.02 -31.48 -1.47
CA TYR A 435 -37.22 -32.23 -1.85
C TYR A 435 -38.19 -31.35 -2.62
N MET A 436 -38.52 -31.72 -3.86
CA MET A 436 -39.54 -31.04 -4.67
C MET A 436 -40.35 -32.03 -5.52
N GLY A 437 -41.51 -31.60 -6.02
CA GLY A 437 -42.34 -32.41 -6.92
C GLY A 437 -41.74 -32.67 -8.31
N ASP A 438 -40.75 -31.89 -8.73
CA ASP A 438 -40.05 -32.03 -10.01
C ASP A 438 -38.53 -32.11 -9.77
N LEU A 439 -37.93 -33.20 -10.23
CA LEU A 439 -36.50 -33.47 -10.09
C LEU A 439 -35.64 -32.36 -10.72
N ARG A 440 -36.04 -31.80 -11.88
CA ARG A 440 -35.24 -30.74 -12.53
C ARG A 440 -35.21 -29.46 -11.70
N GLN A 441 -36.31 -29.16 -11.02
CA GLN A 441 -36.42 -28.01 -10.12
C GLN A 441 -35.60 -28.25 -8.84
N ALA A 442 -35.67 -29.46 -8.28
CA ALA A 442 -34.86 -29.85 -7.13
C ALA A 442 -33.36 -29.72 -7.41
N THR A 443 -32.88 -30.23 -8.56
CA THR A 443 -31.45 -30.18 -8.89
C THR A 443 -30.97 -28.76 -9.17
N GLY A 444 -31.77 -27.93 -9.85
CA GLY A 444 -31.43 -26.52 -10.09
C GLY A 444 -31.40 -25.70 -8.79
N PHE A 445 -32.33 -25.94 -7.86
CA PHE A 445 -32.35 -25.25 -6.58
C PHE A 445 -31.22 -25.68 -5.65
N LEU A 446 -30.91 -26.98 -5.63
CA LEU A 446 -29.77 -27.52 -4.90
C LEU A 446 -28.45 -26.93 -5.41
N ALA A 447 -28.25 -26.83 -6.73
CA ALA A 447 -27.05 -26.22 -7.31
C ALA A 447 -26.86 -24.77 -6.85
N TYR A 448 -27.96 -24.02 -6.76
CA TYR A 448 -27.95 -22.64 -6.27
C TYR A 448 -27.56 -22.53 -4.79
N ILE A 449 -28.20 -23.31 -3.90
CA ILE A 449 -27.85 -23.37 -2.47
C ILE A 449 -26.39 -23.78 -2.29
N LYS A 450 -25.97 -24.83 -3.01
CA LYS A 450 -24.60 -25.34 -2.98
C LYS A 450 -23.60 -24.24 -3.34
N ASN A 451 -23.87 -23.42 -4.35
CA ASN A 451 -22.96 -22.36 -4.72
C ASN A 451 -22.88 -21.25 -3.65
N LEU A 452 -24.02 -20.80 -3.11
CA LEU A 452 -24.05 -19.78 -2.06
C LEU A 452 -23.20 -20.17 -0.85
N ILE A 453 -23.32 -21.43 -0.42
CA ILE A 453 -22.55 -21.96 0.71
C ILE A 453 -21.06 -22.05 0.37
N ASN A 454 -20.70 -22.53 -0.82
CA ASN A 454 -19.29 -22.60 -1.24
C ASN A 454 -18.61 -21.23 -1.30
N VAL A 455 -19.31 -20.21 -1.80
CA VAL A 455 -18.81 -18.83 -1.85
C VAL A 455 -18.62 -18.25 -0.45
N ALA A 456 -19.58 -18.48 0.46
CA ALA A 456 -19.47 -18.01 1.83
C ALA A 456 -18.35 -18.71 2.61
N LEU A 457 -18.16 -20.03 2.40
CA LEU A 457 -17.08 -20.81 3.01
C LEU A 457 -15.70 -20.35 2.53
N SER A 458 -15.53 -20.13 1.22
CA SER A 458 -14.24 -19.69 0.65
C SER A 458 -13.82 -18.32 1.15
N TYR A 459 -14.78 -17.39 1.27
CA TYR A 459 -14.55 -16.06 1.84
C TYR A 459 -14.11 -16.14 3.31
N SER A 460 -14.78 -16.96 4.11
CA SER A 460 -14.43 -17.16 5.52
C SER A 460 -13.02 -17.76 5.71
N GLN A 461 -12.61 -18.70 4.85
CA GLN A 461 -11.27 -19.30 4.89
C GLN A 461 -10.16 -18.31 4.50
N GLN A 462 -10.40 -17.47 3.48
CA GLN A 462 -9.45 -16.44 3.03
C GLN A 462 -9.17 -15.38 4.12
N ILE A 463 -10.23 -14.97 4.84
CA ILE A 463 -10.11 -14.03 5.96
C ILE A 463 -9.27 -14.65 7.09
N SER A 464 -9.60 -15.87 7.51
CA SER A 464 -8.87 -16.56 8.58
C SER A 464 -7.37 -16.74 8.26
N THR A 465 -7.03 -17.06 7.01
CA THR A 465 -5.65 -17.26 6.59
C THR A 465 -4.86 -15.94 6.55
N SER A 466 -5.53 -14.84 6.22
CA SER A 466 -4.93 -13.50 6.18
C SER A 466 -4.63 -12.97 7.59
N ILE A 467 -5.55 -13.18 8.54
CA ILE A 467 -5.40 -12.76 9.94
C ILE A 467 -4.22 -13.48 10.61
N GLU A 468 -4.08 -14.79 10.38
CA GLU A 468 -2.97 -15.60 10.92
C GLU A 468 -1.59 -15.17 10.38
N LYS A 469 -1.53 -14.78 9.10
CA LYS A 469 -0.30 -14.23 8.50
C LYS A 469 0.09 -12.91 9.16
N ILE A 470 -0.87 -11.99 9.34
CA ILE A 470 -0.62 -10.70 9.99
C ILE A 470 -0.14 -10.93 11.44
N ARG A 471 -0.76 -11.87 12.18
CA ARG A 471 -0.28 -12.25 13.52
C ARG A 471 1.18 -12.69 13.48
N SER A 472 1.52 -13.61 12.58
CA SER A 472 2.89 -14.11 12.42
C SER A 472 3.89 -12.98 12.12
N MET A 473 3.53 -12.02 11.27
CA MET A 473 4.35 -10.86 10.95
C MET A 473 4.67 -10.01 12.19
N ILE A 474 3.70 -9.81 13.08
CA ILE A 474 3.88 -9.06 14.33
C ILE A 474 4.83 -9.80 15.28
N PHE A 475 4.63 -11.11 15.49
CA PHE A 475 5.50 -11.89 16.39
C PHE A 475 6.93 -12.04 15.84
N ASN A 476 7.09 -12.16 14.53
CA ASN A 476 8.42 -12.12 13.89
C ASN A 476 9.12 -10.78 14.14
N ALA A 477 8.39 -9.66 14.15
CA ALA A 477 8.94 -8.36 14.51
C ALA A 477 9.39 -8.32 15.97
N PHE A 478 8.62 -8.87 16.90
CA PHE A 478 9.00 -8.95 18.32
C PHE A 478 10.27 -9.76 18.53
N GLU A 479 10.35 -10.94 17.91
CA GLU A 479 11.55 -11.79 17.97
C GLU A 479 12.78 -11.06 17.40
N PHE A 480 12.62 -10.43 16.24
CA PHE A 480 13.71 -9.72 15.58
C PHE A 480 14.20 -8.52 16.40
N SER A 481 13.29 -7.74 16.99
CA SER A 481 13.64 -6.64 17.90
C SER A 481 14.40 -7.12 19.13
N SER A 482 14.07 -8.29 19.67
CA SER A 482 14.83 -8.89 20.78
C SER A 482 16.28 -9.16 20.39
N ARG A 483 16.51 -9.71 19.19
CA ARG A 483 17.87 -9.98 18.67
C ARG A 483 18.64 -8.71 18.33
N LEU A 484 17.98 -7.69 17.80
CA LEU A 484 18.59 -6.37 17.61
C LEU A 484 18.99 -5.74 18.95
N THR A 485 18.18 -5.91 19.99
CA THR A 485 18.48 -5.40 21.33
C THR A 485 19.70 -6.10 21.92
N GLU A 486 19.81 -7.42 21.76
CA GLU A 486 21.00 -8.19 22.16
C GLU A 486 22.26 -7.70 21.43
N LEU A 487 22.17 -7.46 20.12
CA LEU A 487 23.28 -6.91 19.33
C LEU A 487 23.71 -5.52 19.82
N PHE A 488 22.74 -4.69 20.21
CA PHE A 488 23.03 -3.38 20.78
C PHE A 488 23.83 -3.50 22.07
N GLU A 489 23.49 -4.45 22.94
CA GLU A 489 24.20 -4.68 24.21
C GLU A 489 25.61 -5.22 23.99
N PHE A 490 25.81 -6.15 23.05
CA PHE A 490 27.15 -6.63 22.72
C PHE A 490 28.07 -5.49 22.27
N CYS A 491 27.54 -4.56 21.49
CA CYS A 491 28.25 -3.34 21.11
C CYS A 491 28.44 -2.36 22.28
N PHE A 492 27.54 -2.41 23.29
CA PHE A 492 27.61 -1.55 24.47
C PHE A 492 28.73 -1.99 25.40
N ASP A 493 28.81 -3.29 25.67
CA ASP A 493 29.77 -3.89 26.59
C ASP A 493 31.13 -4.19 25.94
N LEU A 494 31.27 -3.91 24.64
CA LEU A 494 32.46 -4.21 23.83
C LEU A 494 32.80 -5.70 23.89
N GLU A 495 31.77 -6.54 23.73
CA GLU A 495 31.94 -7.99 23.62
C GLU A 495 32.77 -8.36 22.38
N SER A 496 33.14 -9.65 22.28
CA SER A 496 34.02 -10.09 21.21
C SER A 496 33.39 -9.81 19.84
N LEU A 497 34.23 -9.43 18.87
CA LEU A 497 33.78 -9.22 17.49
C LEU A 497 33.11 -10.48 16.92
N ASP A 498 33.51 -11.66 17.39
CA ASP A 498 32.93 -12.93 16.98
C ASP A 498 31.46 -13.07 17.39
N ASP A 499 31.09 -12.63 18.59
CA ASP A 499 29.71 -12.63 19.09
C ASP A 499 28.82 -11.66 18.29
N VAL A 500 29.36 -10.47 17.98
CA VAL A 500 28.71 -9.46 17.13
C VAL A 500 28.49 -9.99 15.71
N LEU A 501 29.49 -10.64 15.12
CA LEU A 501 29.39 -11.23 13.77
C LEU A 501 28.40 -12.39 13.72
N LEU A 502 28.37 -13.25 14.74
CA LEU A 502 27.43 -14.36 14.83
C LEU A 502 25.99 -13.87 14.83
N LEU A 503 25.69 -12.87 15.67
CA LEU A 503 24.34 -12.33 15.79
C LEU A 503 23.94 -11.51 14.55
N LEU A 504 24.87 -10.77 13.94
CA LEU A 504 24.65 -10.13 12.64
C LEU A 504 24.29 -11.16 11.56
N LYS A 505 24.97 -12.32 11.53
CA LYS A 505 24.66 -13.40 10.58
C LYS A 505 23.25 -13.96 10.79
N GLU A 506 22.83 -14.18 12.03
CA GLU A 506 21.46 -14.59 12.36
C GLU A 506 20.44 -13.55 11.86
N LEU A 507 20.65 -12.27 12.20
CA LEU A 507 19.76 -11.17 11.83
C LEU A 507 19.65 -11.01 10.31
N ARG A 508 20.74 -11.21 9.55
CA ARG A 508 20.70 -11.19 8.08
C ARG A 508 19.73 -12.23 7.53
N ILE A 509 19.87 -13.48 7.97
CA ILE A 509 19.01 -14.59 7.52
C ILE A 509 17.55 -14.32 7.90
N LYS A 510 17.30 -13.91 9.14
CA LYS A 510 15.95 -13.61 9.62
C LYS A 510 15.34 -12.42 8.89
N SER A 511 16.13 -11.39 8.56
CA SER A 511 15.60 -10.20 7.89
C SER A 511 15.03 -10.51 6.50
N GLN A 512 15.68 -11.38 5.73
CA GLN A 512 15.21 -11.81 4.41
C GLN A 512 13.95 -12.67 4.47
N SER A 513 13.81 -13.46 5.55
CA SER A 513 12.65 -14.33 5.77
C SER A 513 11.43 -13.57 6.32
N TYR A 514 11.67 -12.67 7.28
CA TYR A 514 10.59 -12.00 8.03
C TYR A 514 10.11 -10.72 7.36
N PHE A 515 10.96 -10.05 6.57
CA PHE A 515 10.65 -8.74 6.02
C PHE A 515 11.05 -8.66 4.53
N ALA A 516 10.06 -8.80 3.65
CA ALA A 516 10.28 -8.71 2.19
C ALA A 516 10.62 -7.27 1.74
N ASP A 517 9.99 -6.26 2.35
CA ASP A 517 10.02 -4.86 1.85
C ASP A 517 10.83 -3.89 2.72
N LEU A 518 11.32 -4.34 3.88
CA LEU A 518 12.16 -3.50 4.74
C LEU A 518 13.61 -3.55 4.24
N LYS A 519 14.20 -2.38 3.98
CA LYS A 519 15.63 -2.21 3.63
C LYS A 519 16.61 -2.53 4.78
N LEU A 520 16.24 -3.45 5.66
CA LEU A 520 17.03 -3.91 6.81
C LEU A 520 18.17 -4.83 6.36
N ALA A 521 17.89 -5.75 5.43
CA ALA A 521 18.87 -6.72 4.93
C ALA A 521 20.12 -6.04 4.37
N GLU A 522 19.94 -5.00 3.55
CA GLU A 522 21.05 -4.22 2.96
C GLU A 522 21.95 -3.58 4.04
N GLY A 523 21.34 -3.02 5.09
CA GLY A 523 22.07 -2.42 6.21
C GLY A 523 22.88 -3.45 7.00
N LEU A 524 22.28 -4.61 7.27
CA LEU A 524 22.92 -5.72 7.98
C LEU A 524 24.04 -6.35 7.15
N ASP A 525 23.83 -6.54 5.85
CA ASP A 525 24.84 -7.03 4.90
C ASP A 525 26.05 -6.09 4.85
N LYS A 526 25.80 -4.78 4.78
CA LYS A 526 26.85 -3.76 4.78
C LYS A 526 27.69 -3.79 6.05
N TRP A 527 27.05 -3.92 7.22
CA TRP A 527 27.77 -4.00 8.49
C TRP A 527 28.54 -5.31 8.64
N PHE A 528 27.95 -6.44 8.24
CA PHE A 528 28.64 -7.72 8.25
C PHE A 528 29.88 -7.70 7.35
N GLY A 529 29.75 -7.25 6.10
CA GLY A 529 30.89 -7.15 5.16
C GLY A 529 31.96 -6.14 5.60
N LYS A 530 31.60 -5.15 6.43
CA LYS A 530 32.56 -4.21 7.04
C LYS A 530 33.32 -4.82 8.22
N LEU A 531 32.66 -5.66 9.03
CA LEU A 531 33.20 -6.19 10.27
C LEU A 531 33.92 -7.53 10.10
N GLU A 532 33.45 -8.39 9.19
CA GLU A 532 34.04 -9.71 8.94
C GLU A 532 35.54 -9.66 8.63
N PRO A 533 36.05 -8.71 7.81
CA PRO A 533 37.50 -8.63 7.54
C PRO A 533 38.34 -8.21 8.76
N LEU A 534 37.72 -7.67 9.80
CA LEU A 534 38.38 -7.21 11.03
C LEU A 534 38.49 -8.32 12.09
N GLN A 535 38.06 -9.55 11.78
CA GLN A 535 38.14 -10.67 12.70
C GLN A 535 39.60 -10.92 13.14
N GLY A 536 39.80 -11.02 14.46
CA GLY A 536 41.13 -11.13 15.07
C GLY A 536 41.95 -9.83 15.11
N GLN A 537 41.38 -8.69 14.71
CA GLN A 537 42.00 -7.37 14.79
C GLN A 537 41.32 -6.51 15.88
N GLU A 538 42.03 -5.49 16.35
CA GLU A 538 41.46 -4.51 17.30
C GLU A 538 40.46 -3.61 16.56
N VAL A 539 39.23 -3.55 17.08
CA VAL A 539 38.15 -2.74 16.51
C VAL A 539 37.99 -1.46 17.33
N TYR A 540 38.07 -0.31 16.66
CA TYR A 540 37.85 0.99 17.30
C TYR A 540 36.46 1.09 17.94
N ALA A 541 36.38 1.65 19.15
CA ALA A 541 35.13 1.85 19.89
C ALA A 541 34.03 2.58 19.08
N ARG A 542 34.43 3.52 18.21
CA ARG A 542 33.48 4.23 17.33
C ARG A 542 32.76 3.32 16.36
N THR A 543 33.38 2.23 15.92
CA THR A 543 32.73 1.25 15.03
C THR A 543 31.51 0.64 15.72
N TYR A 544 31.64 0.26 16.99
CA TYR A 544 30.52 -0.22 17.80
C TYR A 544 29.47 0.87 18.03
N LEU A 545 29.87 2.11 18.30
CA LEU A 545 28.92 3.24 18.46
C LEU A 545 28.12 3.52 17.17
N ASN A 546 28.75 3.40 16.01
CA ASN A 546 28.06 3.59 14.73
C ASN A 546 27.10 2.43 14.43
N LEU A 547 27.46 1.20 14.81
CA LEU A 547 26.55 0.05 14.70
C LEU A 547 25.35 0.22 15.65
N GLN A 548 25.57 0.64 16.90
CA GLN A 548 24.49 0.95 17.86
C GLN A 548 23.54 2.05 17.36
N TYR A 549 24.06 3.03 16.62
CA TYR A 549 23.24 4.07 16.00
C TYR A 549 22.32 3.51 14.91
N ASP A 550 22.83 2.63 14.05
CA ASP A 550 22.03 2.00 13.00
C ASP A 550 21.05 0.97 13.58
N ILE A 551 21.42 0.25 14.64
CA ILE A 551 20.51 -0.67 15.35
C ILE A 551 19.29 0.07 15.90
N GLN A 552 19.46 1.27 16.46
CA GLN A 552 18.32 2.08 16.92
C GLN A 552 17.34 2.39 15.77
N LYS A 553 17.86 2.71 14.57
CA LYS A 553 17.01 2.94 13.39
C LYS A 553 16.30 1.68 12.92
N TRP A 554 16.99 0.54 12.98
CA TRP A 554 16.40 -0.74 12.63
C TRP A 554 15.29 -1.13 13.62
N LEU A 555 15.50 -0.93 14.92
CA LEU A 555 14.47 -1.12 15.95
C LEU A 555 13.24 -0.22 15.69
N GLU A 556 13.44 1.06 15.39
CA GLU A 556 12.36 1.99 15.06
C GLU A 556 11.54 1.53 13.84
N ALA A 557 12.22 1.07 12.78
CA ALA A 557 11.56 0.55 11.59
C ALA A 557 10.76 -0.74 11.86
N VAL A 558 11.32 -1.67 12.65
CA VAL A 558 10.65 -2.93 13.02
C VAL A 558 9.46 -2.68 13.93
N ILE A 559 9.55 -1.73 14.87
CA ILE A 559 8.41 -1.31 15.70
C ILE A 559 7.30 -0.73 14.83
N THR A 560 7.63 0.18 13.91
CA THR A 560 6.64 0.78 13.00
C THR A 560 5.93 -0.30 12.15
N TYR A 561 6.68 -1.30 11.70
CA TYR A 561 6.13 -2.45 10.98
C TYR A 561 5.18 -3.27 11.86
N ALA A 562 5.55 -3.56 13.11
CA ALA A 562 4.68 -4.26 14.05
C ALA A 562 3.39 -3.47 14.34
N GLU A 563 3.48 -2.16 14.54
CA GLU A 563 2.32 -1.27 14.76
C GLU A 563 1.36 -1.23 13.57
N THR A 564 1.91 -1.11 12.36
CA THR A 564 1.10 -1.09 11.14
C THR A 564 0.34 -2.40 10.97
N ASN A 565 1.00 -3.53 11.19
CA ASN A 565 0.35 -4.83 11.12
C ASN A 565 -0.65 -5.05 12.27
N ALA A 566 -0.36 -4.56 13.47
CA ALA A 566 -1.28 -4.63 14.61
C ALA A 566 -2.57 -3.84 14.36
N GLN A 567 -2.48 -2.66 13.73
CA GLN A 567 -3.67 -1.88 13.37
C GLN A 567 -4.60 -2.67 12.44
N ILE A 568 -4.04 -3.31 11.40
CA ILE A 568 -4.81 -4.16 10.48
C ILE A 568 -5.40 -5.37 11.22
N TYR A 569 -4.63 -5.94 12.16
CA TYR A 569 -5.09 -7.06 12.98
C TYR A 569 -6.28 -6.69 13.88
N TYR A 570 -6.26 -5.51 14.51
CA TYR A 570 -7.33 -5.03 15.38
C TYR A 570 -8.65 -4.75 14.64
N GLU A 571 -8.56 -4.33 13.37
CA GLU A 571 -9.73 -4.09 12.53
C GLU A 571 -10.43 -5.39 12.08
N SER A 572 -9.81 -6.56 12.31
CA SER A 572 -10.30 -7.86 11.83
C SER A 572 -11.25 -8.60 12.80
N GLY A 573 -11.67 -7.99 13.91
CA GLY A 573 -12.67 -8.56 14.83
C GLY A 573 -12.19 -9.74 15.68
N VAL A 574 -10.90 -9.78 16.04
CA VAL A 574 -10.23 -10.87 16.78
C VAL A 574 -10.41 -10.73 18.31
N ASP A 575 -10.19 -11.81 19.07
CA ASP A 575 -10.35 -11.87 20.53
C ASP A 575 -9.48 -10.85 21.29
N GLN A 576 -10.04 -10.31 22.38
CA GLN A 576 -9.42 -9.24 23.18
C GLN A 576 -8.08 -9.66 23.81
N TYR A 577 -7.90 -10.94 24.16
CA TYR A 577 -6.68 -11.42 24.82
C TYR A 577 -5.47 -11.27 23.91
N THR A 578 -5.60 -11.69 22.64
CA THR A 578 -4.53 -11.53 21.65
C THR A 578 -4.24 -10.05 21.35
N GLN A 579 -5.27 -9.19 21.38
CA GLN A 579 -5.07 -7.75 21.20
C GLN A 579 -4.23 -7.13 22.31
N ASP A 580 -4.53 -7.49 23.56
CA ASP A 580 -3.82 -7.01 24.75
C ASP A 580 -2.36 -7.50 24.75
N GLU A 581 -2.11 -8.75 24.35
CA GLU A 581 -0.76 -9.32 24.22
C GLU A 581 0.09 -8.54 23.19
N ILE A 582 -0.47 -8.28 22.00
CA ILE A 582 0.20 -7.50 20.95
C ILE A 582 0.47 -6.07 21.45
N GLY A 583 -0.51 -5.44 22.09
CA GLY A 583 -0.38 -4.09 22.63
C GLY A 583 0.73 -3.99 23.68
N ALA A 584 0.79 -4.96 24.61
CA ALA A 584 1.85 -5.04 25.61
C ALA A 584 3.23 -5.27 24.98
N GLY A 585 3.31 -6.12 23.94
CA GLY A 585 4.54 -6.37 23.18
C GLY A 585 5.08 -5.10 22.52
N ILE A 586 4.23 -4.35 21.80
CA ILE A 586 4.61 -3.09 21.15
C ILE A 586 5.05 -2.05 22.18
N TYR A 587 4.32 -1.92 23.29
CA TYR A 587 4.70 -1.00 24.37
C TYR A 587 6.10 -1.32 24.92
N LYS A 588 6.38 -2.61 25.17
CA LYS A 588 7.68 -3.07 25.65
C LYS A 588 8.80 -2.71 24.67
N LEU A 589 8.60 -2.93 23.37
CA LEU A 589 9.60 -2.58 22.35
C LEU A 589 9.90 -1.07 22.31
N LYS A 590 8.88 -0.22 22.42
CA LYS A 590 9.06 1.24 22.48
C LYS A 590 9.83 1.67 23.72
N ASP A 591 9.53 1.07 24.87
CA ASP A 591 10.25 1.32 26.11
C ASP A 591 11.72 0.87 26.02
N ASP A 592 11.98 -0.31 25.45
CA ASP A 592 13.33 -0.81 25.20
C ASP A 592 14.12 0.12 24.28
N LEU A 593 13.55 0.54 23.14
CA LEU A 593 14.17 1.51 22.23
C LEU A 593 14.50 2.82 22.94
N LYS A 594 13.57 3.36 23.74
CA LYS A 594 13.79 4.58 24.51
C LYS A 594 14.96 4.42 25.50
N ARG A 595 15.01 3.31 26.24
CA ARG A 595 16.11 3.02 27.17
C ARG A 595 17.46 2.92 26.45
N LYS A 596 17.52 2.24 25.31
CA LYS A 596 18.76 2.14 24.50
C LYS A 596 19.18 3.48 23.93
N ALA A 597 18.24 4.28 23.44
CA ALA A 597 18.53 5.62 22.93
C ALA A 597 19.10 6.55 24.02
N ILE A 598 18.60 6.45 25.26
CA ILE A 598 19.12 7.20 26.41
C ILE A 598 20.52 6.70 26.81
N ALA A 599 20.74 5.39 26.85
CA ALA A 599 22.06 4.82 27.14
C ALA A 599 23.10 5.24 26.11
N TYR A 600 22.75 5.16 24.81
CA TYR A 600 23.57 5.63 23.71
C TYR A 600 23.87 7.13 23.82
N PHE A 601 22.83 7.95 24.02
CA PHE A 601 22.94 9.40 24.19
C PHE A 601 23.98 9.74 25.25
N LYS A 602 23.91 9.15 26.44
CA LYS A 602 24.88 9.41 27.51
C LYS A 602 26.30 8.98 27.16
N LYS A 603 26.45 7.84 26.47
CA LYS A 603 27.75 7.26 26.12
C LYS A 603 28.52 8.08 25.09
N ILE A 604 27.81 8.77 24.18
CA ILE A 604 28.47 9.50 23.08
C ILE A 604 28.87 10.94 23.43
N LEU A 605 28.38 11.53 24.53
CA LEU A 605 28.69 12.90 24.89
C LEU A 605 30.17 13.05 25.25
N PHE A 606 30.86 14.01 24.62
CA PHE A 606 32.28 14.26 24.88
C PHE A 606 32.51 15.67 25.45
N SER A 607 32.13 16.71 24.71
CA SER A 607 32.28 18.11 25.15
C SER A 607 31.20 19.01 24.54
N LEU A 608 30.73 19.99 25.29
CA LEU A 608 29.79 21.03 24.86
C LEU A 608 30.48 22.39 24.94
N MET A 609 30.27 23.20 23.93
CA MET A 609 30.83 24.54 23.83
C MET A 609 29.75 25.50 23.40
N LEU A 610 29.70 26.66 24.02
CA LEU A 610 28.83 27.75 23.63
C LEU A 610 29.66 28.94 23.20
N ILE A 611 29.37 29.46 22.01
CA ILE A 611 30.14 30.47 21.31
C ILE A 611 29.23 31.66 21.05
N HIS A 612 29.73 32.88 21.23
CA HIS A 612 29.00 34.08 20.88
C HIS A 612 29.00 34.27 19.35
N SER A 613 27.83 34.38 18.73
CA SER A 613 27.69 34.35 17.28
C SER A 613 28.39 35.51 16.56
N GLU A 614 28.49 36.69 17.18
CA GLU A 614 29.13 37.85 16.55
C GLU A 614 30.65 37.91 16.77
N THR A 615 31.12 37.52 17.96
CA THR A 615 32.52 37.70 18.36
C THR A 615 33.36 36.42 18.25
N GLY A 616 32.72 35.25 18.13
CA GLY A 616 33.40 33.95 18.14
C GLY A 616 34.02 33.56 19.49
N LEU A 617 33.76 34.34 20.55
CA LEU A 617 34.28 34.05 21.90
C LEU A 617 33.52 32.90 22.55
N THR A 618 34.25 31.99 23.19
CA THR A 618 33.68 30.93 24.01
C THR A 618 33.00 31.53 25.24
N LEU A 619 31.68 31.47 25.30
CA LEU A 619 30.88 31.96 26.43
C LEU A 619 30.92 30.99 27.61
N TYR A 620 30.89 29.69 27.31
CA TYR A 620 30.88 28.62 28.30
C TYR A 620 31.29 27.30 27.64
N SER A 621 31.94 26.42 28.39
CA SER A 621 32.26 25.06 27.95
C SER A 621 32.08 24.05 29.08
N HIS A 622 31.72 22.83 28.71
CA HIS A 622 31.53 21.71 29.64
C HIS A 622 32.09 20.43 29.04
N ASN A 623 32.93 19.71 29.78
CA ASN A 623 33.49 18.43 29.37
C ASN A 623 32.73 17.29 30.06
N PHE A 624 32.09 16.44 29.27
CA PHE A 624 31.40 15.24 29.78
C PHE A 624 32.40 14.09 30.02
N ALA A 625 33.47 14.05 29.23
CA ALA A 625 34.57 13.10 29.38
C ALA A 625 35.69 13.66 30.27
N THR A 626 36.54 12.79 30.81
CA THR A 626 37.70 13.16 31.64
C THR A 626 38.83 13.84 30.86
N GLN A 627 38.84 13.71 29.53
CA GLN A 627 39.81 14.38 28.67
C GLN A 627 39.41 15.84 28.46
N THR A 628 40.40 16.74 28.50
CA THR A 628 40.17 18.18 28.34
C THR A 628 40.44 18.61 26.90
N THR A 629 39.59 19.49 26.37
CA THR A 629 39.76 20.14 25.07
C THR A 629 40.03 21.63 25.25
N ASP A 630 40.90 22.20 24.41
CA ASP A 630 41.10 23.65 24.36
C ASP A 630 39.90 24.31 23.68
N ALA A 631 39.08 24.97 24.49
CA ALA A 631 37.81 25.50 24.02
C ALA A 631 37.98 26.71 23.09
N ASP A 632 38.98 27.53 23.32
CA ASP A 632 39.20 28.75 22.55
C ASP A 632 39.80 28.43 21.18
N LEU A 633 40.69 27.43 21.12
CA LEU A 633 41.22 26.93 19.85
C LEU A 633 40.11 26.38 18.94
N ILE A 634 39.23 25.54 19.49
CA ILE A 634 38.13 24.93 18.73
C ILE A 634 37.09 25.98 18.32
N SER A 635 36.75 26.92 19.22
CA SER A 635 35.83 28.01 18.90
C SER A 635 36.36 28.89 17.76
N GLY A 636 37.65 29.25 17.81
CA GLY A 636 38.31 30.02 16.75
C GLY A 636 38.30 29.29 15.40
N PHE A 637 38.58 27.98 15.40
CA PHE A 637 38.51 27.14 14.21
C PHE A 637 37.10 27.08 13.61
N LEU A 638 36.08 26.82 14.44
CA LEU A 638 34.69 26.73 13.98
C LEU A 638 34.17 28.06 13.42
N SER A 639 34.49 29.17 14.10
CA SER A 639 34.16 30.53 13.64
C SER A 639 34.82 30.84 12.29
N ALA A 640 36.09 30.46 12.12
CA ALA A 640 36.82 30.66 10.88
C ALA A 640 36.23 29.86 9.71
N ILE A 641 35.86 28.59 9.92
CA ILE A 641 35.23 27.78 8.86
C ILE A 641 33.86 28.35 8.46
N GLN A 642 33.08 28.85 9.42
CA GLN A 642 31.80 29.47 9.09
C GLN A 642 31.98 30.76 8.30
N GLY A 643 32.96 31.59 8.67
CA GLY A 643 33.38 32.76 7.88
C GLY A 643 33.73 32.37 6.44
N PHE A 644 34.54 31.33 6.27
CA PHE A 644 34.91 30.79 4.96
C PHE A 644 33.69 30.31 4.16
N GLY A 645 32.76 29.58 4.79
CA GLY A 645 31.54 29.10 4.13
C GLY A 645 30.68 30.22 3.56
N MET A 646 30.52 31.31 4.32
CA MET A 646 29.80 32.50 3.86
C MET A 646 30.51 33.20 2.69
N GLU A 647 31.84 33.28 2.75
CA GLU A 647 32.65 33.92 1.70
C GLU A 647 32.59 33.15 0.38
N VAL A 648 32.67 31.81 0.43
CA VAL A 648 32.65 30.93 -0.76
C VAL A 648 31.27 30.82 -1.38
N SER A 649 30.21 30.74 -0.57
CA SER A 649 28.86 30.51 -1.07
C SER A 649 28.15 31.79 -1.53
N HIS A 650 28.67 32.97 -1.14
CA HIS A 650 28.01 34.27 -1.28
C HIS A 650 26.57 34.30 -0.75
N GLN A 651 26.22 33.36 0.13
CA GLN A 651 24.91 33.20 0.76
C GLN A 651 25.11 32.93 2.25
N GLU A 652 24.09 33.18 3.05
CA GLU A 652 24.13 32.87 4.47
C GLU A 652 24.09 31.34 4.66
N THR A 653 25.26 30.73 4.76
CA THR A 653 25.43 29.28 4.95
C THR A 653 25.89 28.97 6.35
N LYS A 654 25.17 28.08 7.04
CA LYS A 654 25.51 27.61 8.37
C LYS A 654 25.95 26.15 8.32
N MET A 655 27.12 25.87 8.89
CA MET A 655 27.58 24.49 9.06
C MET A 655 26.73 23.83 10.15
N LYS A 656 26.15 22.65 9.85
CA LYS A 656 25.34 21.89 10.81
C LYS A 656 26.09 20.74 11.46
N ARG A 657 27.04 20.13 10.75
CA ARG A 657 27.79 18.98 11.24
C ARG A 657 29.17 18.90 10.59
N LEU A 658 30.16 18.50 11.38
CA LEU A 658 31.50 18.15 10.94
C LEU A 658 31.82 16.74 11.43
N SER A 659 32.17 15.85 10.49
CA SER A 659 32.64 14.50 10.80
C SER A 659 34.16 14.45 10.64
N TYR A 660 34.88 14.06 11.69
CA TYR A 660 36.30 13.74 11.65
C TYR A 660 36.51 12.27 12.03
N GLU A 661 37.67 11.63 11.83
CA GLU A 661 37.82 10.16 11.98
C GLU A 661 37.41 9.58 13.35
N HIS A 662 37.50 10.34 14.44
CA HIS A 662 37.22 9.84 15.80
C HIS A 662 36.10 10.56 16.56
N PHE A 663 35.57 11.66 16.02
CA PHE A 663 34.47 12.40 16.64
C PHE A 663 33.56 13.04 15.59
N GLU A 664 32.38 13.44 16.05
CA GLU A 664 31.44 14.29 15.35
C GLU A 664 31.32 15.61 16.10
N ILE A 665 31.13 16.71 15.37
CA ILE A 665 30.74 18.00 15.93
C ILE A 665 29.37 18.33 15.36
N GLU A 666 28.36 18.38 16.22
CA GLU A 666 27.04 18.91 15.87
C GLU A 666 26.96 20.38 16.27
N LEU A 667 26.62 21.22 15.30
CA LEU A 667 26.45 22.65 15.49
C LEU A 667 24.96 22.99 15.48
N SER A 668 24.55 23.82 16.43
CA SER A 668 23.20 24.39 16.44
C SER A 668 23.28 25.88 16.75
N ASP A 669 22.59 26.67 15.93
CA ASP A 669 22.52 28.11 16.08
C ASP A 669 21.35 28.53 16.97
N GLY A 670 21.61 29.50 17.84
CA GLY A 670 20.62 30.34 18.49
C GLY A 670 20.51 31.70 17.81
N SER A 671 19.88 32.65 18.49
CA SER A 671 19.73 34.04 18.02
C SER A 671 20.99 34.89 18.24
N LEU A 672 21.73 34.62 19.32
CA LEU A 672 22.93 35.35 19.75
C LEU A 672 24.12 34.41 20.03
N THR A 673 23.86 33.11 20.09
CA THR A 673 24.83 32.09 20.45
C THR A 673 24.84 30.95 19.46
N MET A 674 25.91 30.16 19.51
CA MET A 674 26.06 28.92 18.77
C MET A 674 26.58 27.86 19.71
N ALA A 675 25.94 26.69 19.75
CA ALA A 675 26.48 25.56 20.49
C ALA A 675 27.15 24.56 19.55
N ALA A 676 28.32 24.10 19.96
CA ALA A 676 29.02 22.99 19.37
C ALA A 676 29.04 21.82 20.37
N LEU A 677 28.44 20.70 19.98
CA LEU A 677 28.46 19.47 20.76
C LEU A 677 29.36 18.45 20.06
N ILE A 678 30.45 18.12 20.73
CA ILE A 678 31.39 17.09 20.29
C ILE A 678 30.92 15.75 20.85
N THR A 679 30.83 14.75 19.98
CA THR A 679 30.41 13.39 20.34
C THR A 679 31.38 12.34 19.78
N SER A 680 31.57 11.25 20.52
CA SER A 680 32.40 10.10 20.10
C SER A 680 31.71 9.18 19.09
N GLY A 681 30.38 9.29 18.96
CA GLY A 681 29.54 8.60 17.99
C GLY A 681 28.61 9.56 17.25
N LEU A 682 27.79 9.01 16.36
CA LEU A 682 26.81 9.78 15.58
C LEU A 682 25.69 10.33 16.47
N PRO A 683 25.41 11.66 16.44
CA PRO A 683 24.29 12.23 17.19
C PRO A 683 22.94 11.62 16.81
N ASN A 684 22.17 11.15 17.80
CA ASN A 684 20.80 10.68 17.62
C ASN A 684 19.78 11.81 17.87
N GLN A 685 18.49 11.52 17.70
CA GLN A 685 17.44 12.53 17.86
C GLN A 685 17.43 13.17 19.27
N LEU A 686 17.74 12.39 20.31
CA LEU A 686 17.85 12.90 21.68
C LEU A 686 19.01 13.87 21.82
N THR A 687 20.17 13.56 21.22
CA THR A 687 21.34 14.44 21.17
C THR A 687 21.00 15.79 20.56
N SER A 688 20.40 15.80 19.36
CA SER A 688 20.06 17.03 18.65
C SER A 688 18.91 17.80 19.32
N ALA A 689 18.00 17.13 20.02
CA ALA A 689 16.96 17.77 20.81
C ALA A 689 17.54 18.45 22.07
N ALA A 690 18.42 17.76 22.79
CA ALA A 690 19.10 18.29 23.98
C ALA A 690 19.95 19.52 23.65
N LEU A 691 20.71 19.49 22.55
CA LEU A 691 21.52 20.64 22.13
C LEU A 691 20.67 21.89 21.84
N ARG A 692 19.56 21.72 21.11
CA ARG A 692 18.61 22.80 20.81
C ARG A 692 17.93 23.33 22.07
N GLU A 693 17.48 22.43 22.94
CA GLU A 693 16.87 22.80 24.22
C GLU A 693 17.83 23.59 25.10
N TYR A 694 19.10 23.19 25.15
CA TYR A 694 20.15 23.89 25.90
C TYR A 694 20.35 25.32 25.41
N ILE A 695 20.52 25.53 24.08
CA ILE A 695 20.68 26.87 23.49
C ILE A 695 19.49 27.76 23.86
N LEU A 696 18.27 27.28 23.65
CA LEU A 696 17.07 28.07 23.90
C LEU A 696 16.97 28.49 25.38
N ARG A 697 17.24 27.57 26.31
CA ARG A 697 17.24 27.86 27.75
C ARG A 697 18.38 28.78 28.15
N PHE A 698 19.56 28.63 27.54
CA PHE A 698 20.71 29.50 27.79
C PHE A 698 20.42 30.93 27.35
N GLU A 699 19.98 31.13 26.11
CA GLU A 699 19.65 32.46 25.59
C GLU A 699 18.51 33.10 26.38
N ALA A 700 17.47 32.34 26.73
CA ALA A 700 16.38 32.85 27.55
C ALA A 700 16.87 33.32 28.94
N ARG A 701 17.79 32.58 29.57
CA ARG A 701 18.32 32.88 30.90
C ARG A 701 19.27 34.09 30.90
N PHE A 702 20.11 34.21 29.87
CA PHE A 702 21.21 35.18 29.83
C PHE A 702 21.03 36.28 28.75
N ARG A 703 19.81 36.46 28.24
CA ARG A 703 19.53 37.41 27.15
C ARG A 703 20.08 38.82 27.39
N PRO A 704 19.88 39.45 28.56
CA PRO A 704 20.41 40.79 28.79
C PRO A 704 21.93 40.85 28.71
N GLN A 705 22.62 39.82 29.23
CA GLN A 705 24.07 39.72 29.22
C GLN A 705 24.65 39.44 27.83
N LEU A 706 23.89 38.74 26.98
CA LEU A 706 24.25 38.44 25.60
C LEU A 706 24.10 39.66 24.70
N GLU A 707 23.00 40.41 24.81
CA GLU A 707 22.75 41.61 23.97
C GLU A 707 23.75 42.74 24.22
N THR A 708 24.34 42.81 25.43
CA THR A 708 25.39 43.80 25.77
C THR A 708 26.75 43.16 26.01
N PHE A 709 27.03 41.99 25.40
CA PHE A 709 28.23 41.24 25.70
C PHE A 709 29.50 41.99 25.28
N SER A 710 30.37 42.29 26.24
CA SER A 710 31.64 43.00 26.03
C SER A 710 32.88 42.16 26.32
N GLY A 711 32.74 40.83 26.43
CA GLY A 711 33.85 39.90 26.65
C GLY A 711 33.99 39.31 28.07
N ASN A 712 33.17 39.71 29.05
CA ASN A 712 33.21 39.10 30.39
C ASN A 712 32.43 37.78 30.44
N VAL A 713 33.11 36.64 30.31
CA VAL A 713 32.47 35.30 30.29
C VAL A 713 32.05 34.78 31.67
N SER A 714 32.59 35.34 32.76
CA SER A 714 32.29 34.87 34.14
C SER A 714 30.81 34.97 34.51
N GLN A 715 30.06 35.85 33.84
CA GLN A 715 28.62 36.03 34.04
C GLN A 715 27.77 34.80 33.65
N PHE A 716 28.36 33.85 32.91
CA PHE A 716 27.69 32.61 32.47
C PHE A 716 28.02 31.40 33.35
N ALA A 717 28.71 31.56 34.48
CA ALA A 717 29.12 30.45 35.34
C ALA A 717 27.97 29.54 35.82
N THR A 718 26.75 30.09 35.96
CA THR A 718 25.56 29.33 36.37
C THR A 718 24.95 28.46 35.25
N ALA A 719 25.55 28.46 34.05
CA ALA A 719 25.12 27.61 32.94
C ALA A 719 25.31 26.11 33.19
N GLU A 720 26.19 25.74 34.13
CA GLU A 720 26.35 24.34 34.59
C GLU A 720 25.01 23.73 35.04
N GLU A 721 24.14 24.50 35.70
CA GLU A 721 22.81 24.04 36.10
C GLU A 721 21.94 23.63 34.89
N LEU A 722 22.08 24.33 33.76
CA LEU A 722 21.39 24.02 32.53
C LEU A 722 21.93 22.72 31.93
N VAL A 723 23.25 22.52 31.94
CA VAL A 723 23.87 21.25 31.50
C VAL A 723 23.35 20.09 32.33
N GLN A 724 23.34 20.23 33.65
CA GLN A 724 22.82 19.22 34.56
C GLN A 724 21.35 18.87 34.26
N SER A 725 20.51 19.88 34.03
CA SER A 725 19.08 19.68 33.75
C SER A 725 18.77 19.08 32.38
N VAL A 726 19.58 19.40 31.35
CA VAL A 726 19.30 19.02 29.95
C VAL A 726 20.00 17.72 29.57
N PHE A 727 21.26 17.52 29.99
CA PHE A 727 22.09 16.40 29.56
C PHE A 727 22.26 15.31 30.65
N LEU A 728 22.20 15.66 31.94
CA LEU A 728 22.60 14.75 33.02
C LEU A 728 21.45 14.29 33.93
N MET A 729 20.28 14.92 33.91
CA MET A 729 19.10 14.45 34.65
C MET A 729 18.68 13.04 34.18
N LYS A 730 18.19 12.22 35.12
CA LYS A 730 17.54 10.94 34.83
C LYS A 730 16.23 11.20 34.07
N ARG A 731 16.29 11.26 32.74
CA ARG A 731 15.12 11.11 31.86
C ARG A 731 14.75 9.64 31.70
#